data_AF-A0A422QHV8-F1
#
_entry.id   AF-A0A422QHV8-F1
#
_cell.length_a   1.000
_cell.length_b   1.000
_cell.length_c   1.000
_cell.angle_alpha   90.00
_cell.angle_beta   90.00
_cell.angle_gamma   90.00
#
_symmetry.space_group_name_H-M   'P 1'
#
loop_
_entity.id
_entity.type
_entity.pdbx_description
1 polymer ?
#
loop_
_entity_poly.entity_id
_entity_poly.type
_entity_poly.pdbx_seq_one_letter_code
_entity_poly.pdbx_strand_id
1 'polypeptide(L)'
;MQRIAQGVNVLSHRATTEFADDYLNFDQGLERARSGVKLEEEFHHLVQTASDIVNTEAFLIAFDDVDTEFNEGWRILELIRRYLQTPRLVVLITGDMQLYTHLVRRRQFENFGDSLHQQDGQRSVERVRMIDHIEQQYLLKLFPLQNRVELKTLSQLSESNGGEVRFYVKHSKIEEYFKSANSIPLIRLLSQIVRDGLNVVDSRNNIQYCQYLLGLPIRAILQILHVYCDSLDSDNKAEILARALRGTLLGSLYQSGINVDALTGGSQSNLIESVFDVVKLDGEFDTGSYLRPHPGSETLRDAFVSLAAEVAAQCNRRPDRALRYLLQGPGSLTLARLHMPTNGGDLQNFFAAFKQGLSIGRNEDALNWARYATPALLNPYRDPDGVGPGVLRITGRRNKAANSKSLRSNQVVAFQIIRHNVLTKSSYTYLSIFNTIGVIEKLLSLSRDESVNLDEELKAHLLKMLSAVTITAPSWIAGREEYSKTTIEDFSEVRTDFSDEESVTEMVPVLSRWLRSSSQLSQEFMPSALLLGKIWTRLYFSLARAQSTVRKRALGVGSAMHLYFMCLINACLVEELDYAPSAVLIREELTISRNNPLLSGMPVFRKLRILYSSGVQLAEVLPLTNLILTCPLVNVFLPMPEELGRPLSVHTNVLYSLLDCDEVGYNELVHGLEVLNDERIVGSRRDID
;
A
#
# COMPACT_ATOMS: atom_id res chain seq x y z
N MET A 1 19.80 61.37 13.28
CA MET A 1 20.13 61.15 11.85
C MET A 1 21.63 61.10 11.60
N GLN A 2 22.42 62.16 11.84
CA GLN A 2 23.87 62.19 11.56
C GLN A 2 24.69 61.12 12.32
N ARG A 3 24.42 60.91 13.62
CA ARG A 3 25.08 59.89 14.45
C ARG A 3 24.77 58.46 14.02
N ILE A 4 23.51 58.21 13.64
CA ILE A 4 23.07 56.91 13.09
C ILE A 4 23.76 56.65 11.75
N ALA A 5 23.83 57.63 10.85
CA ALA A 5 24.52 57.51 9.56
C ALA A 5 26.02 57.19 9.74
N GLN A 6 26.68 57.80 10.74
CA GLN A 6 28.07 57.50 11.08
C GLN A 6 28.26 56.08 11.65
N GLY A 7 27.32 55.59 12.47
CA GLY A 7 27.35 54.24 13.02
C GLY A 7 27.02 53.15 11.98
N VAL A 8 26.10 53.41 11.06
CA VAL A 8 25.76 52.49 9.95
C VAL A 8 26.93 52.33 8.97
N ASN A 9 27.72 53.38 8.73
CA ASN A 9 28.94 53.31 7.91
C ASN A 9 30.04 52.43 8.51
N VAL A 10 29.97 52.06 9.79
CA VAL A 10 30.88 51.06 10.40
C VAL A 10 30.45 49.63 10.05
N LEU A 11 29.16 49.42 9.73
CA LEU A 11 28.57 48.11 9.42
C LEU A 11 28.60 47.76 7.94
N SER A 12 28.54 48.75 7.05
CA SER A 12 28.75 48.55 5.62
C SER A 12 30.26 48.60 5.34
N HIS A 13 30.86 47.50 4.87
CA HIS A 13 32.26 47.48 4.41
C HIS A 13 32.55 48.40 3.19
N ARG A 14 31.66 49.34 2.86
CA ARG A 14 31.79 50.30 1.76
C ARG A 14 32.19 51.67 2.29
N ALA A 15 33.44 51.78 2.75
CA ALA A 15 34.11 53.07 2.81
C ALA A 15 35.63 52.87 2.84
N THR A 16 36.22 52.39 1.75
CA THR A 16 37.62 52.72 1.46
C THR A 16 37.65 54.17 0.98
N THR A 17 37.72 55.12 1.91
CA THR A 17 38.20 56.46 1.59
C THR A 17 39.72 56.39 1.59
N GLU A 18 40.29 56.04 0.43
CA GLU A 18 41.69 56.31 0.14
C GLU A 18 41.90 57.84 0.19
N PHE A 19 42.98 58.27 0.82
CA PHE A 19 43.47 59.66 0.96
C PHE A 19 42.88 60.53 2.09
N ALA A 20 43.27 60.24 3.34
CA ALA A 20 43.42 61.24 4.41
C ALA A 20 44.40 60.73 5.50
N ASP A 21 45.18 61.64 6.12
CA ASP A 21 46.23 61.37 7.12
C ASP A 21 45.80 60.38 8.23
N ASP A 22 46.70 59.45 8.58
CA ASP A 22 46.48 58.37 9.56
C ASP A 22 46.02 58.87 10.94
N TYR A 23 46.38 60.08 11.34
CA TYR A 23 45.90 60.71 12.59
C TYR A 23 44.45 61.21 12.51
N LEU A 24 44.03 61.73 11.36
CA LEU A 24 42.65 62.18 11.12
C LEU A 24 41.69 60.98 10.96
N ASN A 25 42.20 59.86 10.42
CA ASN A 25 41.50 58.58 10.38
C ASN A 25 41.38 57.92 11.77
N PHE A 26 42.30 58.18 12.70
CA PHE A 26 42.23 57.65 14.06
C PHE A 26 41.11 58.32 14.87
N ASP A 27 41.04 59.66 14.86
CA ASP A 27 39.97 60.40 15.55
C ASP A 27 38.61 60.18 14.90
N GLN A 28 38.52 60.19 13.57
CA GLN A 28 37.28 59.83 12.87
C GLN A 28 36.92 58.35 13.07
N GLY A 29 37.91 57.46 13.17
CA GLY A 29 37.74 56.04 13.49
C GLY A 29 37.24 55.83 14.92
N LEU A 30 37.75 56.60 15.89
CA LEU A 30 37.31 56.62 17.28
C LEU A 30 35.91 57.21 17.45
N GLU A 31 35.59 58.28 16.72
CA GLU A 31 34.24 58.85 16.69
C GLU A 31 33.25 57.88 16.02
N ARG A 32 33.62 57.25 14.90
CA ARG A 32 32.82 56.20 14.25
C ARG A 32 32.64 54.99 15.17
N ALA A 33 33.68 54.56 15.88
CA ALA A 33 33.62 53.48 16.87
C ALA A 33 32.73 53.85 18.07
N ARG A 34 32.84 55.07 18.62
CA ARG A 34 31.95 55.58 19.69
C ARG A 34 30.50 55.66 19.21
N SER A 35 30.28 56.12 17.99
CA SER A 35 28.95 56.21 17.37
C SER A 35 28.37 54.82 17.06
N GLY A 36 29.21 53.83 16.73
CA GLY A 36 28.84 52.42 16.61
C GLY A 36 28.41 51.80 17.94
N VAL A 37 29.11 52.14 19.04
CA VAL A 37 28.75 51.68 20.40
C VAL A 37 27.40 52.26 20.88
N LYS A 38 27.03 53.45 20.41
CA LYS A 38 25.74 54.11 20.74
C LYS A 38 24.66 53.92 19.68
N LEU A 39 24.90 53.09 18.66
CA LEU A 39 23.99 52.96 17.53
C LEU A 39 22.62 52.42 17.97
N GLU A 40 22.59 51.47 18.89
CA GLU A 40 21.36 50.92 19.47
C GLU A 40 20.54 52.01 20.19
N GLU A 41 21.17 52.79 21.08
CA GLU A 41 20.51 53.88 21.82
C GLU A 41 19.95 54.96 20.90
N GLU A 42 20.74 55.39 19.91
CA GLU A 42 20.33 56.42 18.96
C GLU A 42 19.23 55.91 18.02
N PHE A 43 19.26 54.62 17.65
CA PHE A 43 18.18 53.98 16.90
C PHE A 43 16.89 53.89 17.73
N HIS A 44 16.97 53.55 19.01
CA HIS A 44 15.81 53.55 19.91
C HIS A 44 15.17 54.93 20.00
N HIS A 45 15.97 55.99 20.13
CA HIS A 45 15.48 57.36 20.15
C HIS A 45 14.83 57.76 18.81
N LEU A 46 15.40 57.31 17.68
CA LEU A 46 14.80 57.54 16.36
C LEU A 46 13.41 56.90 16.26
N VAL A 47 13.29 55.62 16.64
CA VAL A 47 12.02 54.89 16.61
C VAL A 47 10.98 55.56 17.52
N GLN A 48 11.39 56.01 18.70
CA GLN A 48 10.54 56.74 19.63
C GLN A 48 10.04 58.07 19.04
N THR A 49 10.94 58.87 18.48
CA THR A 49 10.58 60.14 17.83
C THR A 49 9.66 59.92 16.63
N ALA A 50 9.92 58.88 15.82
CA ALA A 50 9.07 58.52 14.70
C ALA A 50 7.66 58.09 15.16
N SER A 51 7.57 57.33 16.26
CA SER A 51 6.30 56.89 16.85
C SER A 51 5.50 58.08 17.39
N ASP A 52 6.15 59.07 18.01
CA ASP A 52 5.51 60.29 18.50
C ASP A 52 4.98 61.17 17.34
N ILE A 53 5.72 61.25 16.23
CA ILE A 53 5.30 62.00 15.03
C ILE A 53 4.09 61.33 14.35
N VAL A 54 4.13 60.00 14.20
CA VAL A 54 3.08 59.23 13.52
C VAL A 54 1.89 58.95 14.45
N ASN A 55 2.01 59.28 15.75
CA ASN A 55 1.01 59.04 16.80
C ASN A 55 0.60 57.56 16.88
N THR A 56 1.59 56.67 16.95
CA THR A 56 1.40 55.21 17.06
C THR A 56 2.12 54.67 18.29
N GLU A 57 1.56 53.63 18.91
CA GLU A 57 2.13 53.04 20.13
C GLU A 57 3.36 52.16 19.83
N ALA A 58 3.39 51.51 18.67
CA ALA A 58 4.51 50.68 18.23
C ALA A 58 4.51 50.50 16.70
N PHE A 59 5.67 50.17 16.15
CA PHE A 59 5.85 49.72 14.77
C PHE A 59 5.91 48.20 14.74
N LEU A 60 5.23 47.59 13.76
CA LEU A 60 5.27 46.16 13.50
C LEU A 60 6.13 45.89 12.26
N ILE A 61 7.18 45.08 12.40
CA ILE A 61 7.98 44.59 11.28
C ILE A 61 7.79 43.08 11.20
N ALA A 62 7.35 42.58 10.05
CA ALA A 62 7.24 41.15 9.79
C ALA A 62 8.34 40.71 8.83
N PHE A 63 9.06 39.64 9.21
CA PHE A 63 10.01 38.94 8.35
C PHE A 63 9.44 37.56 8.04
N ASP A 64 9.25 37.28 6.75
CA ASP A 64 8.74 36.01 6.25
C ASP A 64 9.88 35.20 5.60
N ASP A 65 9.86 33.87 5.75
CA ASP A 65 10.78 32.91 5.09
C ASP A 65 12.29 33.20 5.26
N VAL A 66 12.70 33.84 6.38
CA VAL A 66 14.11 34.17 6.68
C VAL A 66 14.99 32.91 6.74
N ASP A 67 14.39 31.78 7.07
CA ASP A 67 15.00 30.47 7.15
C ASP A 67 15.32 29.82 5.79
N THR A 68 14.82 30.37 4.68
CA THR A 68 15.03 29.80 3.33
C THR A 68 16.33 30.25 2.65
N GLU A 69 16.83 31.46 2.95
CA GLU A 69 18.09 31.99 2.40
C GLU A 69 19.17 32.06 3.47
N PHE A 70 20.08 31.08 3.51
CA PHE A 70 21.07 30.94 4.60
C PHE A 70 21.94 32.18 4.88
N ASN A 71 22.42 32.85 3.82
CA ASN A 71 23.36 33.97 3.96
C ASN A 71 22.69 35.26 4.43
N GLU A 72 21.56 35.61 3.81
CA GLU A 72 20.76 36.78 4.22
C GLU A 72 20.03 36.51 5.53
N GLY A 73 19.56 35.28 5.75
CA GLY A 73 18.93 34.83 6.97
C GLY A 73 19.81 35.07 8.19
N TRP A 74 21.09 34.65 8.16
CA TRP A 74 22.01 34.93 9.26
C TRP A 74 22.18 36.43 9.54
N ARG A 75 22.30 37.25 8.48
CA ARG A 75 22.42 38.71 8.61
C ARG A 75 21.18 39.32 9.27
N ILE A 76 20.00 38.87 8.86
CA ILE A 76 18.71 39.31 9.43
C ILE A 76 18.62 38.91 10.90
N LEU A 77 18.97 37.66 11.26
CA LEU A 77 18.93 37.22 12.67
C LEU A 77 19.89 38.03 13.55
N GLU A 78 21.09 38.35 13.07
CA GLU A 78 22.03 39.20 13.80
C GLU A 78 21.58 40.67 13.87
N LEU A 79 20.92 41.19 12.83
CA LEU A 79 20.28 42.51 12.85
C LEU A 79 19.20 42.60 13.93
N ILE A 80 18.34 41.57 13.98
CA ILE A 80 17.27 41.47 14.97
C ILE A 80 17.85 41.40 16.38
N ARG A 81 18.86 40.53 16.57
CA ARG A 81 19.52 40.33 17.86
C ARG A 81 20.23 41.58 18.38
N ARG A 82 20.87 42.37 17.50
CA ARG A 82 21.73 43.50 17.89
C ARG A 82 21.02 44.86 17.93
N TYR A 83 20.00 45.07 17.11
CA TYR A 83 19.50 46.43 16.85
C TYR A 83 17.98 46.59 16.92
N LEU A 84 17.20 45.53 16.74
CA LEU A 84 15.73 45.63 16.66
C LEU A 84 15.04 45.25 17.97
N GLN A 85 15.70 45.40 19.12
CA GLN A 85 15.17 45.03 20.45
C GLN A 85 14.44 46.19 21.18
N THR A 86 13.99 47.22 20.46
CA THR A 86 13.31 48.38 21.05
C THR A 86 11.87 48.04 21.48
N PRO A 87 11.38 48.51 22.66
CA PRO A 87 10.01 48.24 23.12
C PRO A 87 8.90 48.74 22.18
N ARG A 88 9.17 49.79 21.40
CA ARG A 88 8.24 50.36 20.40
C ARG A 88 8.35 49.69 19.03
N LEU A 89 9.13 48.62 18.90
CA LEU A 89 9.32 47.86 17.68
C LEU A 89 8.99 46.39 17.95
N VAL A 90 7.89 45.91 17.37
CA VAL A 90 7.49 44.51 17.45
C VAL A 90 7.98 43.81 16.19
N VAL A 91 8.83 42.81 16.36
CA VAL A 91 9.36 42.00 15.26
C VAL A 91 8.64 40.66 15.23
N LEU A 92 7.90 40.40 14.14
CA LEU A 92 7.30 39.10 13.84
C LEU A 92 8.20 38.34 12.88
N ILE A 93 8.48 37.09 13.20
CA ILE A 93 9.33 36.21 12.40
C ILE A 93 8.57 34.90 12.21
N THR A 94 8.39 34.50 10.96
CA THR A 94 7.87 33.18 10.60
C THR A 94 9.03 32.29 10.15
N GLY A 95 8.82 30.97 10.18
CA GLY A 95 9.81 30.00 9.71
C GLY A 95 9.88 28.76 10.59
N ASP A 96 10.62 27.77 10.12
CA ASP A 96 10.83 26.51 10.82
C ASP A 96 12.01 26.60 11.79
N MET A 97 11.75 26.27 13.06
CA MET A 97 12.79 26.23 14.09
C MET A 97 13.93 25.26 13.75
N GLN A 98 13.65 24.16 13.04
CA GLN A 98 14.67 23.22 12.56
C GLN A 98 15.56 23.85 11.48
N LEU A 99 14.98 24.63 10.55
CA LEU A 99 15.77 25.34 9.54
C LEU A 99 16.62 26.43 10.18
N TYR A 100 16.09 27.18 11.15
CA TYR A 100 16.88 28.12 11.96
C TYR A 100 18.03 27.43 12.71
N THR A 101 17.77 26.26 13.28
CA THR A 101 18.78 25.41 13.93
C THR A 101 19.91 25.06 12.96
N HIS A 102 19.59 24.61 11.75
CA HIS A 102 20.57 24.30 10.73
C HIS A 102 21.38 25.51 10.26
N LEU A 103 20.72 26.66 10.09
CA LEU A 103 21.35 27.92 9.70
C LEU A 103 22.38 28.38 10.75
N VAL A 104 21.99 28.39 12.03
CA VAL A 104 22.89 28.76 13.13
C VAL A 104 24.03 27.76 13.25
N ARG A 105 23.76 26.44 13.22
CA ARG A 105 24.78 25.40 13.28
C ARG A 105 25.84 25.57 12.21
N ARG A 106 25.42 25.73 10.94
CA ARG A 106 26.34 25.90 9.81
C ARG A 106 27.27 27.09 10.04
N ARG A 107 26.73 28.22 10.49
CA ARG A 107 27.54 29.41 10.74
C ARG A 107 28.50 29.24 11.90
N GLN A 108 28.11 28.54 12.96
CA GLN A 108 29.02 28.20 14.05
C GLN A 108 30.14 27.28 13.54
N PHE A 109 29.83 26.26 12.75
CA PHE A 109 30.83 25.40 12.12
C PHE A 109 31.81 26.19 11.24
N GLU A 110 31.34 27.15 10.44
CA GLU A 110 32.20 28.05 9.66
C GLU A 110 33.12 28.89 10.56
N ASN A 111 32.61 29.46 11.66
CA ASN A 111 33.42 30.25 12.60
C ASN A 111 34.48 29.41 13.32
N PHE A 112 34.22 28.12 13.58
CA PHE A 112 35.20 27.18 14.13
C PHE A 112 36.14 26.60 13.05
N GLY A 113 35.79 26.73 11.76
CA GLY A 113 36.33 25.96 10.63
C GLY A 113 37.69 26.41 10.09
N ASP A 114 38.11 27.64 10.32
CA ASP A 114 39.40 28.14 9.78
C ASP A 114 40.59 27.97 10.74
N SER A 115 40.35 27.63 12.02
CA SER A 115 41.41 27.69 13.04
C SER A 115 42.13 26.37 13.32
N LEU A 116 41.59 25.21 12.92
CA LEU A 116 42.07 23.93 13.47
C LEU A 116 41.93 22.77 12.47
N HIS A 117 42.81 22.79 11.47
CA HIS A 117 43.15 21.58 10.75
C HIS A 117 43.99 20.64 11.63
N GLN A 118 43.44 19.44 11.81
CA GLN A 118 44.12 18.20 12.19
C GLN A 118 44.44 17.99 13.68
N GLN A 119 44.14 16.75 14.11
CA GLN A 119 44.49 16.07 15.37
C GLN A 119 43.39 16.09 16.45
N ASP A 120 42.99 14.88 16.87
CA ASP A 120 42.08 14.47 17.95
C ASP A 120 40.60 14.19 17.60
N GLY A 121 40.31 12.92 17.31
CA GLY A 121 38.96 12.36 17.22
C GLY A 121 38.16 12.34 18.54
N GLN A 122 38.80 12.59 19.69
CA GLN A 122 38.11 12.79 20.97
C GLN A 122 37.57 14.23 21.12
N ARG A 123 38.25 15.23 20.56
CA ARG A 123 37.81 16.64 20.56
C ARG A 123 36.71 16.94 19.54
N SER A 124 36.38 16.02 18.63
CA SER A 124 35.27 16.21 17.69
C SER A 124 33.90 16.10 18.39
N VAL A 125 33.75 15.13 19.31
CA VAL A 125 32.50 14.92 20.05
C VAL A 125 32.22 16.07 21.03
N GLU A 126 33.26 16.56 21.71
CA GLU A 126 33.15 17.73 22.59
C GLU A 126 32.81 19.01 21.81
N ARG A 127 33.40 19.20 20.61
CA ARG A 127 33.06 20.33 19.73
C ARG A 127 31.60 20.32 19.29
N VAL A 128 31.08 19.16 18.88
CA VAL A 128 29.66 19.03 18.49
C VAL A 128 28.76 19.42 19.66
N ARG A 129 29.02 18.90 20.87
CA ARG A 129 28.25 19.27 22.07
C ARG A 129 28.33 20.76 22.41
N MET A 130 29.48 21.39 22.21
CA MET A 130 29.66 22.82 22.44
C MET A 130 28.88 23.66 21.42
N ILE A 131 28.91 23.26 20.15
CA ILE A 131 28.12 23.90 19.09
C ILE A 131 26.63 23.77 19.41
N ASP A 132 26.17 22.60 19.81
CA ASP A 132 24.77 22.36 20.21
C ASP A 132 24.35 23.29 21.36
N HIS A 133 25.22 23.51 22.33
CA HIS A 133 24.93 24.41 23.44
C HIS A 133 24.88 25.88 23.00
N ILE A 134 25.84 26.34 22.18
CA ILE A 134 25.87 27.72 21.67
C ILE A 134 24.66 27.99 20.78
N GLU A 135 24.31 27.04 19.93
CA GLU A 135 23.13 27.08 19.07
C GLU A 135 21.85 27.24 19.89
N GLN A 136 21.64 26.38 20.89
CA GLN A 136 20.47 26.47 21.78
C GLN A 136 20.41 27.83 22.49
N GLN A 137 21.54 28.31 23.04
CA GLN A 137 21.62 29.62 23.69
C GLN A 137 21.33 30.78 22.74
N TYR A 138 21.78 30.67 21.49
CA TYR A 138 21.51 31.65 20.45
C TYR A 138 20.02 31.72 20.14
N LEU A 139 19.40 30.57 19.86
CA LEU A 139 17.97 30.49 19.53
C LEU A 139 17.07 30.90 20.71
N LEU A 140 17.45 30.61 21.96
CA LEU A 140 16.71 31.07 23.15
C LEU A 140 16.76 32.59 23.31
N LYS A 141 17.89 33.23 22.98
CA LYS A 141 18.02 34.69 23.02
C LYS A 141 17.22 35.37 21.92
N LEU A 142 17.22 34.78 20.73
CA LEU A 142 16.53 35.35 19.57
C LEU A 142 15.02 35.10 19.63
N PHE A 143 14.62 33.90 20.04
CA PHE A 143 13.22 33.47 20.13
C PHE A 143 12.91 33.02 21.56
N PRO A 144 12.64 33.94 22.51
CA PRO A 144 12.24 33.58 23.86
C PRO A 144 10.98 32.71 23.88
N LEU A 145 10.92 31.70 24.76
CA LEU A 145 9.82 30.71 24.78
C LEU A 145 8.44 31.37 24.92
N GLN A 146 8.34 32.41 25.75
CA GLN A 146 7.09 33.15 25.98
C GLN A 146 6.57 33.92 24.76
N ASN A 147 7.42 34.16 23.75
CA ASN A 147 7.07 34.88 22.53
C ASN A 147 6.86 33.93 21.33
N ARG A 148 6.99 32.61 21.54
CA ARG A 148 6.80 31.62 20.46
C ARG A 148 5.32 31.31 20.31
N VAL A 149 4.83 31.45 19.08
CA VAL A 149 3.48 31.02 18.71
C VAL A 149 3.63 29.87 17.72
N GLU A 150 3.29 28.66 18.16
CA GLU A 150 3.28 27.48 17.29
C GLU A 150 2.00 27.45 16.45
N LEU A 151 2.17 27.28 15.14
CA LEU A 151 1.04 27.10 14.22
C LEU A 151 0.49 25.69 14.38
N LYS A 152 -0.70 25.61 14.99
CA LYS A 152 -1.40 24.35 15.22
C LYS A 152 -2.01 23.79 13.95
N THR A 153 -2.02 22.47 13.83
CA THR A 153 -2.75 21.75 12.76
C THR A 153 -4.27 21.85 12.98
N LEU A 154 -5.07 21.52 11.96
CA LEU A 154 -6.53 21.53 12.10
C LEU A 154 -7.01 20.54 13.18
N SER A 155 -6.32 19.39 13.33
CA SER A 155 -6.58 18.43 14.40
C SER A 155 -6.40 19.07 15.78
N GLN A 156 -5.24 19.70 16.01
CA GLN A 156 -4.94 20.35 17.29
C GLN A 156 -5.88 21.53 17.60
N LEU A 157 -6.28 22.30 16.58
CA LEU A 157 -7.24 23.39 16.73
C LEU A 157 -8.64 22.90 17.10
N SER A 158 -9.05 21.75 16.56
CA SER A 158 -10.33 21.15 16.91
C SER A 158 -10.38 20.63 18.36
N GLU A 159 -9.24 20.20 18.91
CA GLU A 159 -9.14 19.65 20.27
C GLU A 159 -8.91 20.72 21.35
N SER A 160 -8.12 21.76 21.07
CA SER A 160 -7.61 22.68 22.11
C SER A 160 -8.62 23.66 22.71
N ASN A 161 -9.81 23.82 22.13
CA ASN A 161 -10.88 24.67 22.65
C ASN A 161 -12.10 23.86 23.15
N GLY A 162 -11.89 22.66 23.71
CA GLY A 162 -12.99 21.81 24.19
C GLY A 162 -13.98 21.36 23.11
N GLY A 163 -13.57 21.38 21.83
CA GLY A 163 -14.43 21.08 20.68
C GLY A 163 -15.29 22.23 20.16
N GLU A 164 -15.07 23.47 20.63
CA GLU A 164 -15.87 24.64 20.21
C GLU A 164 -15.58 25.10 18.78
N VAL A 165 -14.35 24.92 18.29
CA VAL A 165 -13.97 25.38 16.94
C VAL A 165 -14.40 24.35 15.90
N ARG A 166 -15.29 24.77 15.00
CA ARG A 166 -15.81 23.94 13.89
C ARG A 166 -15.41 24.54 12.55
N PHE A 167 -14.82 23.71 11.71
CA PHE A 167 -14.42 24.10 10.36
C PHE A 167 -15.52 23.75 9.35
N TYR A 168 -15.81 24.69 8.46
CA TYR A 168 -16.77 24.53 7.38
C TYR A 168 -16.10 24.82 6.04
N VAL A 169 -16.45 24.03 5.02
CA VAL A 169 -15.96 24.21 3.65
C VAL A 169 -17.11 24.72 2.79
N LYS A 170 -16.84 25.79 2.02
CA LYS A 170 -17.75 26.39 1.05
C LYS A 170 -17.15 26.25 -0.34
N HIS A 171 -17.93 25.69 -1.26
CA HIS A 171 -17.54 25.49 -2.65
C HIS A 171 -18.80 25.43 -3.53
N SER A 172 -18.76 25.99 -4.74
CA SER A 172 -19.93 26.07 -5.62
C SER A 172 -20.59 24.72 -5.89
N LYS A 173 -19.78 23.66 -6.06
CA LYS A 173 -20.26 22.29 -6.34
C LYS A 173 -20.78 21.52 -5.12
N ILE A 174 -20.53 22.00 -3.89
CA ILE A 174 -20.96 21.28 -2.67
C ILE A 174 -22.49 21.30 -2.53
N GLU A 175 -23.12 22.42 -2.89
CA GLU A 175 -24.58 22.58 -2.81
C GLU A 175 -25.31 21.57 -3.71
N GLU A 176 -24.82 21.40 -4.94
CA GLU A 176 -25.35 20.44 -5.91
C GLU A 176 -25.15 18.99 -5.46
N TYR A 177 -23.92 18.64 -5.06
CA TYR A 177 -23.55 17.26 -4.72
C TYR A 177 -24.23 16.76 -3.43
N PHE A 178 -24.20 17.55 -2.36
CA PHE A 178 -24.75 17.14 -1.06
C PHE A 178 -26.22 17.48 -0.87
N LYS A 179 -26.85 18.19 -1.81
CA LYS A 179 -28.23 18.71 -1.70
C LYS A 179 -28.46 19.41 -0.35
N SER A 180 -27.46 20.14 0.11
CA SER A 180 -27.43 20.81 1.41
C SER A 180 -27.08 22.28 1.26
N ALA A 181 -27.13 23.04 2.36
CA ALA A 181 -26.61 24.41 2.38
C ALA A 181 -25.20 24.49 1.76
N ASN A 182 -24.84 25.66 1.21
CA ASN A 182 -23.56 25.97 0.55
C ASN A 182 -22.33 25.92 1.48
N SER A 183 -22.44 25.25 2.63
CA SER A 183 -21.33 24.97 3.54
C SER A 183 -21.57 23.64 4.23
N ILE A 184 -20.54 22.80 4.30
CA ILE A 184 -20.57 21.52 5.02
C ILE A 184 -19.46 21.45 6.08
N PRO A 185 -19.68 20.74 7.20
CA PRO A 185 -18.62 20.49 8.18
C PRO A 185 -17.42 19.77 7.53
N LEU A 186 -16.21 20.24 7.78
CA LEU A 186 -14.98 19.67 7.20
C LEU A 186 -14.85 18.16 7.48
N ILE A 187 -15.14 17.73 8.71
CA ILE A 187 -15.06 16.31 9.08
C ILE A 187 -16.02 15.44 8.26
N ARG A 188 -17.21 15.96 7.92
CA ARG A 188 -18.19 15.26 7.08
C ARG A 188 -17.67 15.15 5.64
N LEU A 189 -17.07 16.21 5.12
CA LEU A 189 -16.44 16.21 3.80
C LEU A 189 -15.26 15.23 3.75
N LEU A 190 -14.34 15.28 4.71
CA LEU A 190 -13.20 14.36 4.77
C LEU A 190 -13.64 12.90 4.89
N SER A 191 -14.67 12.63 5.71
CA SER A 191 -15.23 11.29 5.82
C SER A 191 -15.77 10.79 4.47
N GLN A 192 -16.43 11.66 3.70
CA GLN A 192 -16.90 11.33 2.35
C GLN A 192 -15.73 11.14 1.36
N ILE A 193 -14.70 11.99 1.40
CA ILE A 193 -13.49 11.86 0.57
C ILE A 193 -12.81 10.51 0.81
N VAL A 194 -12.69 10.09 2.07
CA VAL A 194 -12.11 8.79 2.43
C VAL A 194 -13.00 7.63 1.95
N ARG A 195 -14.33 7.75 2.08
CA ARG A 195 -15.27 6.73 1.60
C ARG A 195 -15.20 6.54 0.10
N ASP A 196 -15.25 7.63 -0.65
CA ASP A 196 -15.39 7.60 -2.11
C ASP A 196 -14.03 7.51 -2.84
N GLY A 197 -12.99 8.09 -2.25
CA GLY A 197 -11.65 8.15 -2.84
C GLY A 197 -10.74 6.98 -2.42
N LEU A 198 -10.86 6.49 -1.18
CA LEU A 198 -10.08 5.33 -0.72
C LEU A 198 -10.89 4.04 -0.68
N ASN A 199 -12.20 4.09 -0.94
CA ASN A 199 -13.13 2.97 -0.77
C ASN A 199 -13.12 2.41 0.66
N VAL A 200 -12.93 3.28 1.67
CA VAL A 200 -12.89 2.90 3.10
C VAL A 200 -14.17 3.36 3.80
N VAL A 201 -15.08 2.40 4.00
CA VAL A 201 -16.42 2.64 4.57
C VAL A 201 -16.59 2.27 6.03
N ASP A 202 -15.67 1.47 6.58
CA ASP A 202 -15.73 1.13 8.00
C ASP A 202 -15.40 2.35 8.88
N SER A 203 -16.16 2.54 9.95
CA SER A 203 -16.09 3.76 10.76
C SER A 203 -14.71 3.96 11.40
N ARG A 204 -14.09 2.88 11.88
CA ARG A 204 -12.81 2.95 12.59
C ARG A 204 -11.67 3.41 11.68
N ASN A 205 -11.46 2.77 10.54
CA ASN A 205 -10.39 3.18 9.64
C ASN A 205 -10.72 4.52 8.97
N ASN A 206 -11.99 4.80 8.66
CA ASN A 206 -12.40 6.10 8.14
C ASN A 206 -11.98 7.25 9.07
N ILE A 207 -12.21 7.11 10.39
CA ILE A 207 -11.77 8.09 11.39
C ILE A 207 -10.25 8.23 11.40
N GLN A 208 -9.49 7.14 11.30
CA GLN A 208 -8.02 7.19 11.27
C GLN A 208 -7.48 7.98 10.07
N TYR A 209 -8.04 7.76 8.87
CA TYR A 209 -7.68 8.55 7.69
C TYR A 209 -8.11 10.02 7.84
N CYS A 210 -9.29 10.30 8.40
CA CYS A 210 -9.72 11.68 8.66
C CYS A 210 -8.79 12.40 9.64
N GLN A 211 -8.39 11.73 10.73
CA GLN A 211 -7.45 12.27 11.72
C GLN A 211 -6.08 12.55 11.09
N TYR A 212 -5.58 11.62 10.27
CA TYR A 212 -4.35 11.84 9.50
C TYR A 212 -4.46 13.08 8.60
N LEU A 213 -5.54 13.19 7.81
CA LEU A 213 -5.75 14.33 6.93
C LEU A 213 -5.83 15.64 7.73
N LEU A 214 -6.51 15.68 8.87
CA LEU A 214 -6.56 16.86 9.75
C LEU A 214 -5.21 17.21 10.41
N GLY A 215 -4.32 16.22 10.51
CA GLY A 215 -2.96 16.38 11.04
C GLY A 215 -1.96 16.93 10.03
N LEU A 216 -2.29 16.95 8.74
CA LEU A 216 -1.43 17.53 7.71
C LEU A 216 -1.28 19.05 7.88
N PRO A 217 -0.21 19.65 7.32
CA PRO A 217 -0.10 21.10 7.21
C PRO A 217 -1.33 21.69 6.49
N ILE A 218 -1.83 22.84 6.97
CA ILE A 218 -3.07 23.45 6.44
C ILE A 218 -3.01 23.63 4.92
N ARG A 219 -1.85 24.04 4.39
CA ARG A 219 -1.62 24.19 2.94
C ARG A 219 -1.87 22.88 2.18
N ALA A 220 -1.38 21.76 2.70
CA ALA A 220 -1.54 20.44 2.09
C ALA A 220 -3.02 20.02 2.06
N ILE A 221 -3.73 20.18 3.17
CA ILE A 221 -5.17 19.84 3.25
C ILE A 221 -5.97 20.69 2.26
N LEU A 222 -5.70 22.00 2.19
CA LEU A 222 -6.40 22.90 1.28
C LEU A 222 -6.15 22.53 -0.19
N GLN A 223 -4.93 22.11 -0.54
CA GLN A 223 -4.62 21.64 -1.89
C GLN A 223 -5.38 20.35 -2.23
N ILE A 224 -5.41 19.38 -1.32
CA ILE A 224 -6.17 18.13 -1.49
C ILE A 224 -7.66 18.44 -1.67
N LEU A 225 -8.21 19.28 -0.78
CA LEU A 225 -9.62 19.68 -0.83
C LEU A 225 -9.96 20.43 -2.11
N HIS A 226 -9.11 21.36 -2.56
CA HIS A 226 -9.34 22.11 -3.79
C HIS A 226 -9.44 21.17 -5.00
N VAL A 227 -8.44 20.29 -5.17
CA VAL A 227 -8.40 19.33 -6.27
C VAL A 227 -9.60 18.38 -6.25
N TYR A 228 -9.99 17.90 -5.08
CA TYR A 228 -11.12 16.99 -4.93
C TYR A 228 -12.47 17.70 -5.16
N CYS A 229 -12.68 18.86 -4.54
CA CYS A 229 -13.91 19.64 -4.64
C CYS A 229 -14.20 20.12 -6.06
N ASP A 230 -13.17 20.51 -6.81
CA ASP A 230 -13.31 20.90 -8.22
C ASP A 230 -13.86 19.76 -9.09
N SER A 231 -13.64 18.52 -8.67
CA SER A 231 -13.97 17.30 -9.42
C SER A 231 -15.05 16.44 -8.73
N LEU A 232 -15.89 17.01 -7.87
CA LEU A 232 -16.93 16.28 -7.11
C LEU A 232 -17.90 15.47 -7.99
N ASP A 233 -18.18 15.97 -9.19
CA ASP A 233 -19.15 15.37 -10.12
C ASP A 233 -18.57 14.21 -10.94
N SER A 234 -17.28 13.91 -10.78
CA SER A 234 -16.60 12.84 -11.51
C SER A 234 -16.96 11.47 -10.95
N ASP A 235 -17.13 10.50 -11.85
CA ASP A 235 -17.35 9.10 -11.49
C ASP A 235 -16.11 8.40 -10.92
N ASN A 236 -14.90 8.95 -11.13
CA ASN A 236 -13.64 8.32 -10.71
C ASN A 236 -12.95 9.09 -9.57
N LYS A 237 -13.63 9.17 -8.42
CA LYS A 237 -13.15 9.86 -7.21
C LYS A 237 -11.87 9.26 -6.64
N ALA A 238 -11.66 7.96 -6.82
CA ALA A 238 -10.44 7.28 -6.41
C ALA A 238 -9.21 7.85 -7.14
N GLU A 239 -9.27 8.00 -8.46
CA GLU A 239 -8.18 8.60 -9.25
C GLU A 239 -7.94 10.07 -8.87
N ILE A 240 -9.01 10.82 -8.59
CA ILE A 240 -8.89 12.23 -8.19
C ILE A 240 -8.15 12.35 -6.85
N LEU A 241 -8.54 11.55 -5.85
CA LEU A 241 -7.89 11.57 -4.55
C LEU A 241 -6.44 11.09 -4.66
N ALA A 242 -6.18 10.03 -5.42
CA ALA A 242 -4.83 9.52 -5.68
C ALA A 242 -3.94 10.61 -6.29
N ARG A 243 -4.41 11.30 -7.33
CA ARG A 243 -3.70 12.43 -7.94
C ARG A 243 -3.46 13.59 -6.96
N ALA A 244 -4.47 13.94 -6.16
CA ALA A 244 -4.36 15.00 -5.16
C ALA A 244 -3.30 14.69 -4.10
N LEU A 245 -3.30 13.46 -3.58
CA LEU A 245 -2.31 13.00 -2.59
C LEU A 245 -0.91 12.90 -3.19
N ARG A 246 -0.76 12.28 -4.38
CA ARG A 246 0.54 12.20 -5.09
C ARG A 246 1.16 13.58 -5.29
N GLY A 247 0.37 14.56 -5.74
CA GLY A 247 0.86 15.92 -6.00
C GLY A 247 1.22 16.67 -4.73
N THR A 248 0.40 16.53 -3.67
CA THR A 248 0.59 17.25 -2.41
C THR A 248 1.74 16.67 -1.59
N LEU A 249 1.91 15.35 -1.59
CA LEU A 249 2.87 14.62 -0.75
C LEU A 249 4.14 14.21 -1.51
N LEU A 250 4.42 14.87 -2.64
CA LEU A 250 5.50 14.55 -3.57
C LEU A 250 6.87 14.39 -2.89
N GLY A 251 7.20 15.30 -1.96
CA GLY A 251 8.46 15.26 -1.22
C GLY A 251 8.62 13.99 -0.38
N SER A 252 7.58 13.62 0.37
CA SER A 252 7.57 12.40 1.20
C SER A 252 7.65 11.13 0.36
N LEU A 253 7.03 11.13 -0.83
CA LEU A 253 7.12 10.00 -1.78
C LEU A 253 8.53 9.81 -2.31
N TYR A 254 9.21 10.88 -2.74
CA TYR A 254 10.60 10.79 -3.19
C TYR A 254 11.56 10.37 -2.06
N GLN A 255 11.37 10.88 -0.84
CA GLN A 255 12.16 10.47 0.32
C GLN A 255 11.97 8.98 0.67
N SER A 256 10.79 8.43 0.38
CA SER A 256 10.48 7.01 0.56
C SER A 256 10.96 6.13 -0.62
N GLY A 257 11.62 6.71 -1.62
CA GLY A 257 12.13 5.98 -2.79
C GLY A 257 11.07 5.56 -3.80
N ILE A 258 9.88 6.18 -3.78
CA ILE A 258 8.77 5.84 -4.66
C ILE A 258 8.94 6.49 -6.04
N ASN A 259 8.76 5.71 -7.11
CA ASN A 259 8.75 6.23 -8.48
C ASN A 259 7.38 6.84 -8.84
N VAL A 260 7.24 8.14 -8.58
CA VAL A 260 5.97 8.88 -8.78
C VAL A 260 5.55 8.99 -10.24
N ASP A 261 6.50 9.06 -11.17
CA ASP A 261 6.21 9.12 -12.61
C ASP A 261 5.58 7.81 -13.09
N ALA A 262 6.11 6.68 -12.64
CA ALA A 262 5.55 5.37 -12.96
C ALA A 262 4.15 5.17 -12.36
N LEU A 263 3.90 5.67 -11.14
CA LEU A 263 2.57 5.65 -10.54
C LEU A 263 1.58 6.51 -11.34
N THR A 264 2.00 7.69 -11.77
CA THR A 264 1.17 8.58 -12.61
C THR A 264 0.84 7.93 -13.96
N GLY A 265 1.77 7.14 -14.52
CA GLY A 265 1.52 6.31 -15.70
C GLY A 265 0.63 5.09 -15.47
N GLY A 266 0.13 4.86 -14.23
CA GLY A 266 -0.72 3.73 -13.88
C GLY A 266 0.01 2.39 -13.92
N SER A 267 1.33 2.39 -13.67
CA SER A 267 2.16 1.19 -13.65
C SER A 267 1.92 0.37 -12.38
N GLN A 268 1.16 -0.71 -12.55
CA GLN A 268 0.82 -1.57 -11.42
C GLN A 268 2.03 -2.29 -10.81
N SER A 269 3.03 -2.66 -11.61
CA SER A 269 4.24 -3.32 -11.11
C SER A 269 5.03 -2.39 -10.17
N ASN A 270 5.13 -1.10 -10.52
CA ASN A 270 5.76 -0.09 -9.67
C ASN A 270 4.93 0.19 -8.41
N LEU A 271 3.59 0.16 -8.49
CA LEU A 271 2.74 0.24 -7.30
C LEU A 271 3.02 -0.91 -6.33
N ILE A 272 3.05 -2.14 -6.83
CA ILE A 272 3.33 -3.33 -6.01
C ILE A 272 4.73 -3.28 -5.39
N GLU A 273 5.75 -2.88 -6.16
CA GLU A 273 7.10 -2.71 -5.65
C GLU A 273 7.18 -1.60 -4.59
N SER A 274 6.52 -0.45 -4.83
CA SER A 274 6.48 0.66 -3.88
C SER A 274 5.83 0.23 -2.56
N VAL A 275 4.70 -0.49 -2.62
CA VAL A 275 4.06 -1.04 -1.42
C VAL A 275 4.99 -2.01 -0.69
N PHE A 276 5.68 -2.89 -1.42
CA PHE A 276 6.61 -3.84 -0.83
C PHE A 276 7.77 -3.13 -0.11
N ASP A 277 8.39 -2.15 -0.77
CA ASP A 277 9.57 -1.45 -0.25
C ASP A 277 9.22 -0.54 0.93
N VAL A 278 8.07 0.15 0.92
CA VAL A 278 7.65 1.03 2.03
C VAL A 278 7.21 0.20 3.26
N VAL A 279 6.51 -0.93 3.07
CA VAL A 279 6.20 -1.85 4.19
C VAL A 279 7.45 -2.49 4.76
N LYS A 280 8.44 -2.82 3.91
CA LYS A 280 9.75 -3.29 4.36
C LYS A 280 10.47 -2.24 5.22
N LEU A 281 10.38 -0.96 4.85
CA LEU A 281 10.97 0.15 5.63
C LEU A 281 10.27 0.33 6.99
N ASP A 282 8.94 0.17 7.03
CA ASP A 282 8.15 0.24 8.27
C ASP A 282 8.39 -0.98 9.18
N GLY A 283 8.61 -2.16 8.60
CA GLY A 283 8.89 -3.42 9.31
C GLY A 283 7.66 -4.22 9.73
N GLU A 284 6.45 -3.69 9.50
CA GLU A 284 5.18 -4.31 9.86
C GLU A 284 4.61 -5.16 8.70
N PHE A 285 5.13 -6.38 8.53
CA PHE A 285 4.74 -7.25 7.40
C PHE A 285 3.32 -7.84 7.51
N ASP A 286 2.78 -7.99 8.72
CA ASP A 286 1.49 -8.68 8.94
C ASP A 286 0.30 -7.79 8.60
N THR A 287 0.44 -6.47 8.78
CA THR A 287 -0.64 -5.51 8.54
C THR A 287 -0.26 -4.31 7.67
N GLY A 288 1.01 -4.17 7.27
CA GLY A 288 1.49 -3.07 6.44
C GLY A 288 0.82 -3.00 5.08
N SER A 289 0.39 -4.14 4.52
CA SER A 289 -0.34 -4.18 3.25
C SER A 289 -1.74 -3.54 3.31
N TYR A 290 -2.23 -3.18 4.50
CA TYR A 290 -3.48 -2.44 4.67
C TYR A 290 -3.32 -0.95 4.36
N LEU A 291 -2.07 -0.46 4.30
CA LEU A 291 -1.71 0.91 3.93
C LEU A 291 -2.39 2.00 4.78
N ARG A 292 -2.63 1.71 6.05
CA ARG A 292 -3.25 2.64 7.00
C ARG A 292 -2.24 3.70 7.47
N PRO A 293 -2.69 4.88 7.94
CA PRO A 293 -1.81 5.94 8.44
C PRO A 293 -1.25 5.64 9.86
N HIS A 294 -0.57 4.50 10.03
CA HIS A 294 0.04 4.08 11.29
C HIS A 294 1.56 4.23 11.39
N PRO A 295 2.36 4.26 10.29
CA PRO A 295 3.80 4.36 10.41
C PRO A 295 4.26 5.50 11.32
N GLY A 296 5.31 5.21 12.09
CA GLY A 296 5.88 6.16 13.05
C GLY A 296 6.50 7.38 12.36
N SER A 297 7.21 7.15 11.25
CA SER A 297 7.75 8.22 10.41
C SER A 297 6.64 8.94 9.64
N GLU A 298 6.67 10.27 9.63
CA GLU A 298 5.77 11.10 8.83
C GLU A 298 5.88 10.76 7.34
N THR A 299 7.11 10.61 6.83
CA THR A 299 7.37 10.30 5.42
C THR A 299 6.75 8.97 4.98
N LEU A 300 6.87 7.93 5.83
CA LEU A 300 6.27 6.62 5.57
C LEU A 300 4.76 6.65 5.71
N ARG A 301 4.22 7.46 6.64
CA ARG A 301 2.78 7.62 6.81
C ARG A 301 2.14 8.26 5.57
N ASP A 302 2.79 9.28 5.02
CA ASP A 302 2.39 9.93 3.77
C ASP A 302 2.45 8.97 2.58
N ALA A 303 3.52 8.17 2.51
CA ALA A 303 3.67 7.13 1.51
C ALA A 303 2.56 6.07 1.60
N PHE A 304 2.25 5.57 2.81
CA PHE A 304 1.18 4.60 3.02
C PHE A 304 -0.17 5.13 2.54
N VAL A 305 -0.56 6.35 2.93
CA VAL A 305 -1.86 6.92 2.55
C VAL A 305 -1.93 7.21 1.05
N SER A 306 -0.85 7.72 0.46
CA SER A 306 -0.78 7.93 -0.99
C SER A 306 -0.89 6.62 -1.76
N LEU A 307 -0.16 5.59 -1.34
CA LEU A 307 -0.23 4.26 -1.97
C LEU A 307 -1.59 3.59 -1.75
N ALA A 308 -2.26 3.83 -0.62
CA ALA A 308 -3.64 3.35 -0.41
C ALA A 308 -4.60 3.94 -1.45
N ALA A 309 -4.45 5.22 -1.76
CA ALA A 309 -5.20 5.89 -2.81
C ALA A 309 -4.85 5.36 -4.20
N GLU A 310 -3.57 5.11 -4.48
CA GLU A 310 -3.13 4.47 -5.73
C GLU A 310 -3.73 3.08 -5.94
N VAL A 311 -3.76 2.26 -4.88
CA VAL A 311 -4.39 0.93 -4.94
C VAL A 311 -5.88 1.06 -5.23
N ALA A 312 -6.58 1.96 -4.53
CA ALA A 312 -7.99 2.22 -4.77
C ALA A 312 -8.24 2.67 -6.22
N ALA A 313 -7.44 3.62 -6.72
CA ALA A 313 -7.56 4.15 -8.07
C ALA A 313 -7.25 3.11 -9.16
N GLN A 314 -6.11 2.42 -9.07
CA GLN A 314 -5.66 1.47 -10.09
C GLN A 314 -6.47 0.19 -10.09
N CYS A 315 -7.06 -0.22 -8.96
CA CYS A 315 -7.93 -1.39 -8.88
C CYS A 315 -9.42 -1.06 -9.09
N ASN A 316 -9.79 0.23 -9.13
CA ASN A 316 -11.16 0.67 -9.31
C ASN A 316 -11.72 0.10 -10.62
N ARG A 317 -12.84 -0.62 -10.52
CA ARG A 317 -13.49 -1.31 -11.64
C ARG A 317 -12.57 -2.25 -12.43
N ARG A 318 -11.47 -2.73 -11.82
CA ARG A 318 -10.44 -3.58 -12.44
C ARG A 318 -10.17 -4.83 -11.58
N PRO A 319 -11.03 -5.87 -11.65
CA PRO A 319 -10.84 -7.09 -10.86
C PRO A 319 -9.56 -7.84 -11.21
N ASP A 320 -9.10 -7.76 -12.47
CA ASP A 320 -7.79 -8.25 -12.89
C ASP A 320 -6.66 -7.62 -12.07
N ARG A 321 -6.64 -6.29 -11.99
CA ARG A 321 -5.62 -5.56 -11.22
C ARG A 321 -5.74 -5.85 -9.73
N ALA A 322 -6.94 -5.94 -9.19
CA ALA A 322 -7.12 -6.28 -7.77
C ALA A 322 -6.59 -7.68 -7.42
N LEU A 323 -6.84 -8.69 -8.27
CA LEU A 323 -6.29 -10.04 -8.06
C LEU A 323 -4.77 -10.06 -8.21
N ARG A 324 -4.22 -9.32 -9.18
CA ARG A 324 -2.76 -9.17 -9.31
C ARG A 324 -2.16 -8.53 -8.06
N TYR A 325 -2.75 -7.44 -7.58
CA TYR A 325 -2.30 -6.76 -6.36
C TYR A 325 -2.43 -7.68 -5.14
N LEU A 326 -3.54 -8.41 -4.98
CA LEU A 326 -3.78 -9.34 -3.88
C LEU A 326 -2.67 -10.39 -3.74
N LEU A 327 -2.25 -10.98 -4.86
CA LEU A 327 -1.20 -11.99 -4.90
C LEU A 327 0.20 -11.36 -4.76
N GLN A 328 0.54 -10.42 -5.64
CA GLN A 328 1.90 -9.89 -5.73
C GLN A 328 2.25 -8.85 -4.64
N GLY A 329 1.26 -8.19 -4.03
CA GLY A 329 1.43 -7.23 -2.94
C GLY A 329 1.40 -7.92 -1.57
N PRO A 330 0.23 -8.07 -0.91
CA PRO A 330 0.11 -8.74 0.39
C PRO A 330 0.72 -10.14 0.43
N GLY A 331 0.57 -10.92 -0.65
CA GLY A 331 1.14 -12.27 -0.73
C GLY A 331 2.65 -12.30 -0.69
N SER A 332 3.31 -11.43 -1.45
CA SER A 332 4.77 -11.30 -1.38
C SER A 332 5.26 -10.84 -0.01
N LEU A 333 4.54 -9.93 0.66
CA LEU A 333 4.90 -9.47 2.01
C LEU A 333 4.83 -10.60 3.04
N THR A 334 3.79 -11.43 2.99
CA THR A 334 3.67 -12.61 3.84
C THR A 334 4.79 -13.61 3.58
N LEU A 335 5.09 -13.90 2.30
CA LEU A 335 6.18 -14.80 1.93
C LEU A 335 7.55 -14.26 2.36
N ALA A 336 7.77 -12.95 2.25
CA ALA A 336 9.01 -12.32 2.71
C ALA A 336 9.19 -12.51 4.23
N ARG A 337 8.12 -12.31 5.01
CA ARG A 337 8.12 -12.52 6.46
C ARG A 337 8.41 -13.98 6.86
N LEU A 338 7.93 -14.94 6.08
CA LEU A 338 8.16 -16.37 6.37
C LEU A 338 9.60 -16.81 6.10
N HIS A 339 10.25 -16.22 5.10
CA HIS A 339 11.58 -16.64 4.64
C HIS A 339 12.71 -15.69 5.01
N MET A 340 12.40 -14.51 5.59
CA MET A 340 13.43 -13.56 6.01
C MET A 340 14.41 -14.21 7.02
N PRO A 341 15.73 -14.06 6.82
CA PRO A 341 16.72 -14.57 7.76
C PRO A 341 16.53 -13.97 9.16
N THR A 342 16.53 -14.81 10.19
CA THR A 342 16.36 -14.36 11.58
C THR A 342 17.68 -14.07 12.29
N ASN A 343 18.81 -14.64 11.85
CA ASN A 343 20.13 -14.50 12.49
C ASN A 343 21.23 -14.13 11.49
N GLY A 344 21.71 -12.87 11.52
CA GLY A 344 22.96 -12.45 10.87
C GLY A 344 23.04 -12.56 9.34
N GLY A 345 21.94 -12.92 8.68
CA GLY A 345 21.86 -13.02 7.23
C GLY A 345 21.79 -11.63 6.58
N ASP A 346 22.38 -11.51 5.39
CA ASP A 346 22.33 -10.29 4.60
C ASP A 346 20.90 -10.05 4.07
N LEU A 347 20.15 -9.22 4.79
CA LEU A 347 18.78 -8.85 4.44
C LEU A 347 18.71 -8.15 3.08
N GLN A 348 19.70 -7.35 2.70
CA GLN A 348 19.67 -6.64 1.42
C GLN A 348 19.76 -7.62 0.27
N ASN A 349 20.72 -8.54 0.31
CA ASN A 349 20.86 -9.60 -0.70
C ASN A 349 19.65 -10.54 -0.72
N PHE A 350 19.09 -10.88 0.45
CA PHE A 350 17.84 -11.64 0.53
C PHE A 350 16.71 -10.92 -0.22
N PHE A 351 16.43 -9.66 0.09
CA PHE A 351 15.33 -8.92 -0.54
C PHE A 351 15.55 -8.73 -2.04
N ALA A 352 16.78 -8.52 -2.50
CA ALA A 352 17.10 -8.46 -3.93
C ALA A 352 16.77 -9.79 -4.64
N ALA A 353 17.24 -10.92 -4.10
CA ALA A 353 16.94 -12.24 -4.63
C ALA A 353 15.44 -12.60 -4.52
N PHE A 354 14.78 -12.14 -3.45
CA PHE A 354 13.36 -12.33 -3.22
C PHE A 354 12.51 -11.62 -4.27
N LYS A 355 12.76 -10.31 -4.50
CA LYS A 355 12.10 -9.54 -5.55
C LYS A 355 12.33 -10.16 -6.92
N GLN A 356 13.56 -10.59 -7.22
CA GLN A 356 13.87 -11.27 -8.48
C GLN A 356 13.11 -12.59 -8.64
N GLY A 357 13.05 -13.42 -7.59
CA GLY A 357 12.41 -14.74 -7.64
C GLY A 357 10.89 -14.68 -7.81
N LEU A 358 10.22 -13.71 -7.17
CA LEU A 358 8.77 -13.50 -7.30
C LEU A 358 8.38 -12.47 -8.36
N SER A 359 9.36 -11.92 -9.08
CA SER A 359 9.17 -10.89 -10.11
C SER A 359 8.48 -9.61 -9.62
N ILE A 360 8.74 -9.21 -8.36
CA ILE A 360 8.23 -7.97 -7.78
C ILE A 360 8.86 -6.78 -8.54
N GLY A 361 8.04 -5.81 -8.96
CA GLY A 361 8.47 -4.66 -9.77
C GLY A 361 8.56 -4.93 -11.28
N ARG A 362 8.46 -6.19 -11.71
CA ARG A 362 8.45 -6.56 -13.13
C ARG A 362 7.03 -6.58 -13.67
N ASN A 363 6.88 -6.31 -14.97
CA ASN A 363 5.58 -6.37 -15.64
C ASN A 363 5.19 -7.82 -15.99
N GLU A 364 5.08 -8.66 -14.96
CA GLU A 364 4.69 -10.07 -15.03
C GLU A 364 3.28 -10.26 -14.47
N ASP A 365 2.58 -11.29 -14.95
CA ASP A 365 1.21 -11.59 -14.49
C ASP A 365 1.19 -12.33 -13.14
N ALA A 366 -0.01 -12.42 -12.55
CA ALA A 366 -0.19 -13.03 -11.24
C ALA A 366 0.02 -14.56 -11.28
N LEU A 367 -0.12 -15.19 -12.45
CA LEU A 367 0.17 -16.60 -12.66
C LEU A 367 1.66 -16.90 -12.51
N ASN A 368 2.54 -16.03 -13.04
CA ASN A 368 3.97 -16.15 -12.84
C ASN A 368 4.32 -16.13 -11.34
N TRP A 369 3.77 -15.17 -10.59
CA TRP A 369 3.94 -15.10 -9.14
C TRP A 369 3.45 -16.38 -8.45
N ALA A 370 2.25 -16.88 -8.80
CA ALA A 370 1.66 -18.05 -8.15
C ALA A 370 2.52 -19.32 -8.30
N ARG A 371 3.12 -19.48 -9.48
CA ARG A 371 4.08 -20.56 -9.75
C ARG A 371 5.30 -20.43 -8.84
N TYR A 372 6.00 -19.28 -8.83
CA TYR A 372 7.20 -19.11 -8.01
C TYR A 372 6.94 -19.04 -6.49
N ALA A 373 5.72 -18.68 -6.08
CA ALA A 373 5.28 -18.72 -4.69
C ALA A 373 5.07 -20.15 -4.17
N THR A 374 4.74 -21.10 -5.04
CA THR A 374 4.45 -22.49 -4.66
C THR A 374 5.56 -23.15 -3.83
N PRO A 375 6.83 -23.16 -4.25
CA PRO A 375 7.90 -23.75 -3.44
C PRO A 375 8.20 -22.96 -2.15
N ALA A 376 7.76 -21.70 -2.06
CA ALA A 376 7.86 -20.91 -0.83
C ALA A 376 6.73 -21.24 0.16
N LEU A 377 5.55 -21.64 -0.34
CA LEU A 377 4.41 -22.07 0.47
C LEU A 377 4.52 -23.53 0.92
N LEU A 378 5.09 -24.40 0.07
CA LEU A 378 5.34 -25.80 0.38
C LEU A 378 6.79 -26.14 0.02
N ASN A 379 7.67 -26.14 1.01
CA ASN A 379 9.11 -26.22 0.79
C ASN A 379 9.48 -27.64 0.32
N PRO A 380 10.02 -27.80 -0.91
CA PRO A 380 10.34 -29.11 -1.46
C PRO A 380 11.41 -29.87 -0.65
N TYR A 381 12.24 -29.16 0.12
CA TYR A 381 13.35 -29.74 0.88
C TYR A 381 12.98 -30.10 2.32
N ARG A 382 11.93 -29.47 2.88
CA ARG A 382 11.60 -29.57 4.32
C ARG A 382 10.22 -30.14 4.63
N ASP A 383 9.31 -30.16 3.65
CA ASP A 383 7.92 -30.61 3.84
C ASP A 383 7.66 -31.96 3.14
N PRO A 384 7.92 -33.10 3.81
CA PRO A 384 7.79 -34.42 3.18
C PRO A 384 6.33 -34.85 2.98
N ASP A 385 5.39 -34.31 3.75
CA ASP A 385 3.97 -34.68 3.76
C ASP A 385 3.14 -34.05 2.63
N GLY A 386 3.76 -33.21 1.79
CA GLY A 386 3.16 -32.76 0.54
C GLY A 386 1.91 -31.89 0.68
N VAL A 387 1.66 -31.29 1.84
CA VAL A 387 0.47 -30.45 2.07
C VAL A 387 0.89 -29.10 2.63
N GLY A 388 0.70 -28.02 1.88
CA GLY A 388 0.97 -26.64 2.29
C GLY A 388 -0.30 -25.77 2.32
N PRO A 389 -0.20 -24.50 2.73
CA PRO A 389 -1.33 -23.57 2.70
C PRO A 389 -1.76 -23.29 1.25
N GLY A 390 -2.85 -23.92 0.80
CA GLY A 390 -3.39 -23.76 -0.55
C GLY A 390 -2.62 -24.51 -1.65
N VAL A 391 -1.67 -25.36 -1.27
CA VAL A 391 -0.76 -26.06 -2.18
C VAL A 391 -0.68 -27.53 -1.79
N LEU A 392 -0.73 -28.44 -2.76
CA LEU A 392 -0.54 -29.88 -2.58
C LEU A 392 0.58 -30.39 -3.48
N ARG A 393 1.40 -31.32 -3.00
CA ARG A 393 2.34 -32.10 -3.81
C ARG A 393 1.73 -33.45 -4.10
N ILE A 394 1.68 -33.83 -5.37
CA ILE A 394 1.08 -35.09 -5.82
C ILE A 394 2.14 -36.05 -6.37
N THR A 395 1.86 -37.34 -6.24
CA THR A 395 2.71 -38.39 -6.83
C THR A 395 2.49 -38.39 -8.35
N GLY A 396 3.49 -37.91 -9.10
CA GLY A 396 3.46 -37.84 -10.56
C GLY A 396 3.53 -39.19 -11.27
N ARG A 397 2.73 -40.21 -10.86
CA ARG A 397 2.61 -41.42 -11.65
C ARG A 397 2.07 -41.02 -13.02
N ARG A 398 2.88 -41.33 -14.06
CA ARG A 398 2.60 -41.21 -15.50
C ARG A 398 1.11 -41.14 -15.80
N ASN A 399 0.72 -40.19 -16.65
CA ASN A 399 -0.57 -39.96 -17.34
C ASN A 399 -1.36 -41.22 -17.77
N LYS A 400 -1.59 -42.19 -16.89
CA LYS A 400 -2.52 -43.31 -17.08
C LYS A 400 -3.92 -42.92 -16.61
N ALA A 401 -4.04 -41.88 -15.77
CA ALA A 401 -5.31 -41.39 -15.22
C ALA A 401 -6.11 -40.50 -16.19
N ALA A 402 -5.49 -39.92 -17.22
CA ALA A 402 -6.22 -39.19 -18.26
C ALA A 402 -7.06 -40.11 -19.17
N ASN A 403 -7.00 -41.44 -18.98
CA ASN A 403 -7.84 -42.41 -19.67
C ASN A 403 -9.05 -42.89 -18.83
N SER A 404 -9.35 -42.28 -17.68
CA SER A 404 -10.64 -42.54 -17.04
C SER A 404 -11.72 -41.82 -17.86
N LYS A 405 -12.58 -42.59 -18.52
CA LYS A 405 -13.73 -42.13 -19.32
C LYS A 405 -14.81 -41.38 -18.50
N SER A 406 -14.48 -40.80 -17.34
CA SER A 406 -15.46 -40.28 -16.36
C SER A 406 -15.32 -38.77 -16.06
N LEU A 407 -14.22 -38.11 -16.41
CA LEU A 407 -14.06 -36.67 -16.15
C LEU A 407 -14.67 -35.83 -17.27
N ARG A 408 -15.38 -34.77 -16.90
CA ARG A 408 -15.92 -33.79 -17.85
C ARG A 408 -14.81 -32.84 -18.33
N SER A 409 -14.93 -32.32 -19.55
CA SER A 409 -13.96 -31.42 -20.19
C SER A 409 -13.54 -30.22 -19.34
N ASN A 410 -14.49 -29.60 -18.63
CA ASN A 410 -14.21 -28.49 -17.71
C ASN A 410 -13.37 -28.92 -16.50
N GLN A 411 -13.55 -30.14 -16.01
CA GLN A 411 -12.78 -30.69 -14.90
C GLN A 411 -11.34 -30.94 -15.34
N VAL A 412 -11.15 -31.52 -16.52
CA VAL A 412 -9.83 -31.75 -17.10
C VAL A 412 -9.03 -30.44 -17.18
N VAL A 413 -9.61 -29.40 -17.79
CA VAL A 413 -8.93 -28.11 -17.95
C VAL A 413 -8.63 -27.45 -16.59
N ALA A 414 -9.59 -27.45 -15.66
CA ALA A 414 -9.39 -26.87 -14.33
C ALA A 414 -8.28 -27.57 -13.53
N PHE A 415 -8.22 -28.91 -13.57
CA PHE A 415 -7.18 -29.69 -12.91
C PHE A 415 -5.78 -29.47 -13.51
N GLN A 416 -5.69 -29.33 -14.84
CA GLN A 416 -4.39 -29.06 -15.47
C GLN A 416 -3.90 -27.64 -15.19
N ILE A 417 -4.79 -26.64 -15.12
CA ILE A 417 -4.42 -25.25 -14.83
C ILE A 417 -3.81 -25.08 -13.43
N ILE A 418 -4.33 -25.79 -12.43
CA ILE A 418 -3.78 -25.75 -11.07
C ILE A 418 -2.44 -26.47 -10.95
N ARG A 419 -2.13 -27.34 -11.90
CA ARG A 419 -0.96 -28.20 -11.91
C ARG A 419 0.26 -27.48 -12.50
N HIS A 420 1.41 -27.65 -11.86
CA HIS A 420 2.70 -27.27 -12.44
C HIS A 420 3.82 -28.09 -11.81
N ASN A 421 5.00 -28.06 -12.43
CA ASN A 421 6.16 -28.76 -11.91
C ASN A 421 7.16 -27.77 -11.31
N VAL A 422 7.74 -28.13 -10.17
CA VAL A 422 8.88 -27.42 -9.58
C VAL A 422 10.10 -28.33 -9.68
N LEU A 423 11.11 -27.85 -10.39
CA LEU A 423 12.41 -28.47 -10.51
C LEU A 423 13.29 -28.09 -9.31
N THR A 424 13.81 -29.13 -8.67
CA THR A 424 14.88 -29.05 -7.67
C THR A 424 16.05 -29.93 -8.14
N LYS A 425 16.33 -31.05 -7.47
CA LYS A 425 17.05 -32.20 -8.06
C LYS A 425 16.12 -33.11 -8.85
N SER A 426 14.92 -33.30 -8.31
CA SER A 426 13.83 -34.04 -8.94
C SER A 426 12.73 -33.07 -9.33
N SER A 427 12.00 -33.40 -10.39
CA SER A 427 10.79 -32.69 -10.76
C SER A 427 9.63 -33.16 -9.86
N TYR A 428 9.08 -32.25 -9.07
CA TYR A 428 7.90 -32.50 -8.25
C TYR A 428 6.69 -31.80 -8.85
N THR A 429 5.55 -32.48 -8.87
CA THR A 429 4.30 -31.91 -9.36
C THR A 429 3.47 -31.36 -8.20
N TYR A 430 2.98 -30.14 -8.38
CA TYR A 430 2.18 -29.41 -7.40
C TYR A 430 0.83 -29.00 -7.97
N LEU A 431 -0.17 -28.92 -7.10
CA LEU A 431 -1.47 -28.31 -7.32
C LEU A 431 -1.56 -27.06 -6.44
N SER A 432 -1.96 -25.92 -7.00
CA SER A 432 -2.03 -24.64 -6.26
C SER A 432 -3.30 -23.87 -6.59
N ILE A 433 -4.07 -23.47 -5.57
CA ILE A 433 -5.22 -22.56 -5.78
C ILE A 433 -4.78 -21.19 -6.28
N PHE A 434 -3.55 -20.77 -5.98
CA PHE A 434 -3.02 -19.49 -6.43
C PHE A 434 -2.78 -19.48 -7.94
N ASN A 435 -2.50 -20.63 -8.56
CA ASN A 435 -2.46 -20.74 -10.01
C ASN A 435 -3.84 -20.47 -10.63
N THR A 436 -4.93 -20.98 -10.02
CA THR A 436 -6.29 -20.63 -10.47
C THR A 436 -6.52 -19.13 -10.41
N ILE A 437 -6.17 -18.48 -9.29
CA ILE A 437 -6.34 -17.03 -9.12
C ILE A 437 -5.51 -16.27 -10.17
N GLY A 438 -4.27 -16.70 -10.44
CA GLY A 438 -3.42 -16.11 -11.47
C GLY A 438 -3.97 -16.29 -12.89
N VAL A 439 -4.58 -17.45 -13.19
CA VAL A 439 -5.28 -17.65 -14.47
C VAL A 439 -6.52 -16.77 -14.56
N ILE A 440 -7.35 -16.70 -13.50
CA ILE A 440 -8.52 -15.82 -13.45
C ILE A 440 -8.12 -14.37 -13.75
N GLU A 441 -7.07 -13.88 -13.10
CA GLU A 441 -6.51 -12.55 -13.35
C GLU A 441 -6.13 -12.36 -14.82
N LYS A 442 -5.40 -13.31 -15.40
CA LYS A 442 -5.00 -13.25 -16.81
C LYS A 442 -6.20 -13.22 -17.74
N LEU A 443 -7.20 -14.10 -17.53
CA LEU A 443 -8.40 -14.16 -18.37
C LEU A 443 -9.23 -12.86 -18.29
N LEU A 444 -9.36 -12.26 -17.10
CA LEU A 444 -10.04 -10.97 -16.92
C LEU A 444 -9.33 -9.81 -17.62
N SER A 445 -8.01 -9.89 -17.80
CA SER A 445 -7.25 -8.88 -18.54
C SER A 445 -7.51 -8.92 -20.05
N LEU A 446 -7.89 -10.08 -20.61
CA LEU A 446 -8.18 -10.28 -22.04
C LEU A 446 -9.53 -9.71 -22.46
N SER A 447 -10.55 -9.81 -21.60
CA SER A 447 -11.95 -9.46 -21.94
C SER A 447 -12.22 -7.96 -22.09
N ARG A 448 -11.19 -7.14 -22.28
CA ARG A 448 -11.23 -5.68 -22.32
C ARG A 448 -10.86 -5.11 -23.69
N ASP A 449 -10.25 -5.90 -24.56
CA ASP A 449 -9.90 -5.47 -25.91
C ASP A 449 -11.06 -5.80 -26.87
N GLU A 450 -11.87 -4.79 -27.20
CA GLU A 450 -13.04 -4.94 -28.07
C GLU A 450 -12.67 -5.28 -29.53
N SER A 451 -11.39 -5.13 -29.89
CA SER A 451 -10.90 -5.36 -31.26
C SER A 451 -10.60 -6.83 -31.59
N VAL A 452 -10.67 -7.72 -30.60
CA VAL A 452 -10.17 -9.10 -30.69
C VAL A 452 -11.30 -10.14 -30.64
N ASN A 453 -11.16 -11.21 -31.42
CA ASN A 453 -12.00 -12.39 -31.27
C ASN A 453 -11.65 -13.09 -29.93
N LEU A 454 -12.40 -12.75 -28.88
CA LEU A 454 -12.21 -13.23 -27.52
C LEU A 454 -12.08 -14.76 -27.45
N ASP A 455 -12.86 -15.51 -28.23
CA ASP A 455 -12.87 -16.98 -28.16
C ASP A 455 -11.56 -17.58 -28.68
N GLU A 456 -11.00 -17.04 -29.76
CA GLU A 456 -9.70 -17.46 -30.32
C GLU A 456 -8.54 -17.10 -29.37
N GLU A 457 -8.56 -15.89 -28.80
CA GLU A 457 -7.54 -15.46 -27.87
C GLU A 457 -7.58 -16.27 -26.56
N LEU A 458 -8.78 -16.58 -26.05
CA LEU A 458 -8.97 -17.46 -24.91
C LEU A 458 -8.44 -18.86 -25.21
N LYS A 459 -8.77 -19.42 -26.38
CA LYS A 459 -8.28 -20.74 -26.79
C LYS A 459 -6.75 -20.76 -26.81
N ALA A 460 -6.12 -19.77 -27.44
CA ALA A 460 -4.67 -19.66 -27.51
C ALA A 460 -4.02 -19.54 -26.12
N HIS A 461 -4.57 -18.70 -25.25
CA HIS A 461 -4.08 -18.52 -23.89
C HIS A 461 -4.24 -19.78 -23.03
N LEU A 462 -5.38 -20.46 -23.10
CA LEU A 462 -5.63 -21.70 -22.36
C LEU A 462 -4.67 -22.81 -22.82
N LEU A 463 -4.51 -23.02 -24.12
CA LEU A 463 -3.55 -24.01 -24.65
C LEU A 463 -2.13 -23.71 -24.17
N LYS A 464 -1.71 -22.44 -24.18
CA LYS A 464 -0.41 -22.02 -23.63
C LYS A 464 -0.29 -22.31 -22.14
N MET A 465 -1.33 -22.07 -21.35
CA MET A 465 -1.33 -22.32 -19.90
C MET A 465 -1.33 -23.81 -19.54
N LEU A 466 -1.91 -24.66 -20.40
CA LEU A 466 -1.99 -26.11 -20.22
C LEU A 466 -0.69 -26.84 -20.58
N SER A 467 0.19 -26.20 -21.36
CA SER A 467 1.54 -26.72 -21.56
C SER A 467 2.25 -26.84 -20.20
N ALA A 468 2.80 -28.01 -19.89
CA ALA A 468 3.37 -28.29 -18.57
C ALA A 468 4.55 -27.35 -18.28
N VAL A 469 4.32 -26.34 -17.46
CA VAL A 469 5.37 -25.39 -17.07
C VAL A 469 6.17 -25.97 -15.89
N THR A 470 7.47 -26.06 -16.11
CA THR A 470 8.44 -26.42 -15.07
C THR A 470 9.18 -25.15 -14.64
N ILE A 471 9.13 -24.83 -13.35
CA ILE A 471 9.86 -23.69 -12.78
C ILE A 471 11.01 -24.19 -11.92
N THR A 472 12.06 -23.39 -11.80
CA THR A 472 13.13 -23.68 -10.82
C THR A 472 12.80 -23.05 -9.48
N ALA A 473 12.98 -23.80 -8.39
CA ALA A 473 12.78 -23.26 -7.05
C ALA A 473 13.69 -22.04 -6.77
N PRO A 474 13.16 -20.92 -6.24
CA PRO A 474 13.94 -19.74 -5.92
C PRO A 474 15.15 -19.99 -5.00
N SER A 475 16.20 -19.19 -5.17
CA SER A 475 17.49 -19.39 -4.50
C SER A 475 17.46 -19.19 -2.99
N TRP A 476 16.57 -18.34 -2.50
CA TRP A 476 16.42 -17.98 -1.08
C TRP A 476 15.59 -18.98 -0.27
N ILE A 477 15.10 -20.06 -0.88
CA ILE A 477 14.37 -21.11 -0.16
C ILE A 477 15.34 -21.95 0.66
N ALA A 478 15.08 -22.04 1.97
CA ALA A 478 15.90 -22.78 2.92
C ALA A 478 16.01 -24.28 2.59
N GLY A 479 17.19 -24.87 2.77
CA GLY A 479 17.50 -26.28 2.49
C GLY A 479 18.13 -26.55 1.11
N ARG A 480 18.16 -25.54 0.22
CA ARG A 480 18.78 -25.65 -1.12
C ARG A 480 20.29 -25.91 -1.06
N GLU A 481 21.01 -25.24 -0.16
CA GLU A 481 22.48 -25.31 -0.06
C GLU A 481 22.99 -26.65 0.46
N GLU A 482 22.33 -27.23 1.47
CA GLU A 482 22.61 -28.59 2.00
C GLU A 482 22.48 -29.66 0.91
N TYR A 483 21.60 -29.41 -0.07
CA TYR A 483 21.38 -30.27 -1.22
C TYR A 483 22.31 -29.98 -2.40
N SER A 484 23.02 -28.84 -2.46
CA SER A 484 23.83 -28.42 -3.63
C SER A 484 25.14 -29.19 -3.85
N LYS A 485 25.59 -30.02 -2.89
CA LYS A 485 26.88 -30.76 -2.95
C LYS A 485 26.90 -32.00 -3.86
N THR A 486 25.86 -32.26 -4.65
CA THR A 486 25.78 -33.43 -5.55
C THR A 486 25.36 -32.99 -6.94
N THR A 487 26.11 -33.46 -7.94
CA THR A 487 26.03 -33.10 -9.36
C THR A 487 24.59 -33.20 -9.88
N ILE A 488 24.14 -32.15 -10.58
CA ILE A 488 22.86 -32.16 -11.31
C ILE A 488 23.06 -33.11 -12.49
N GLU A 489 22.39 -34.25 -12.49
CA GLU A 489 22.28 -35.10 -13.69
C GLU A 489 21.40 -34.38 -14.72
N ASP A 490 21.83 -34.39 -15.98
CA ASP A 490 21.15 -33.76 -17.11
C ASP A 490 19.68 -34.20 -17.19
N PHE A 491 18.78 -33.34 -16.73
CA PHE A 491 17.35 -33.56 -16.86
C PHE A 491 16.95 -33.25 -18.31
N SER A 492 16.62 -34.29 -19.08
CA SER A 492 15.87 -34.11 -20.32
C SER A 492 14.50 -33.53 -19.97
N GLU A 493 14.16 -32.34 -20.47
CA GLU A 493 12.80 -31.78 -20.43
C GLU A 493 11.83 -32.81 -21.03
N VAL A 494 11.16 -33.60 -20.20
CA VAL A 494 10.00 -34.36 -20.65
C VAL A 494 8.85 -33.36 -20.74
N ARG A 495 8.75 -32.68 -21.88
CA ARG A 495 7.55 -31.94 -22.26
C ARG A 495 6.44 -32.96 -22.46
N THR A 496 5.60 -33.15 -21.45
CA THR A 496 4.29 -33.72 -21.68
C THR A 496 3.41 -32.60 -22.21
N ASP A 497 3.38 -32.45 -23.54
CA ASP A 497 2.37 -31.62 -24.20
C ASP A 497 1.02 -32.28 -23.92
N PHE A 498 0.29 -31.74 -22.94
CA PHE A 498 -1.11 -32.08 -22.75
C PHE A 498 -1.89 -31.26 -23.78
N SER A 499 -2.13 -31.84 -24.96
CA SER A 499 -2.95 -31.23 -26.01
C SER A 499 -4.37 -31.81 -26.00
N ASP A 500 -5.12 -31.60 -24.93
CA ASP A 500 -6.56 -31.88 -24.93
C ASP A 500 -7.32 -30.68 -25.53
N GLU A 501 -7.09 -30.48 -26.83
CA GLU A 501 -7.67 -29.37 -27.58
C GLU A 501 -9.20 -29.44 -27.64
N GLU A 502 -9.75 -30.66 -27.57
CA GLU A 502 -11.20 -30.92 -27.50
C GLU A 502 -11.77 -30.34 -26.20
N SER A 503 -11.20 -30.72 -25.04
CA SER A 503 -11.66 -30.19 -23.76
C SER A 503 -11.53 -28.67 -23.65
N VAL A 504 -10.47 -28.08 -24.23
CA VAL A 504 -10.31 -26.62 -24.30
C VAL A 504 -11.39 -25.99 -25.17
N THR A 505 -11.64 -26.53 -26.35
CA THR A 505 -12.64 -26.01 -27.29
C THR A 505 -14.04 -26.02 -26.68
N GLU A 506 -14.38 -27.03 -25.89
CA GLU A 506 -15.64 -27.06 -25.14
C GLU A 506 -15.71 -26.05 -23.99
N MET A 507 -14.57 -25.72 -23.36
CA MET A 507 -14.52 -24.81 -22.22
C MET A 507 -14.55 -23.33 -22.62
N VAL A 508 -13.99 -22.97 -23.78
CA VAL A 508 -13.94 -21.59 -24.30
C VAL A 508 -15.30 -20.89 -24.22
N PRO A 509 -16.41 -21.39 -24.80
CA PRO A 509 -17.69 -20.67 -24.78
C PRO A 509 -18.24 -20.46 -23.35
N VAL A 510 -17.90 -21.33 -22.40
CA VAL A 510 -18.29 -21.21 -20.99
C VAL A 510 -17.53 -20.06 -20.33
N LEU A 511 -16.22 -20.01 -20.53
CA LEU A 511 -15.36 -18.94 -20.02
C LEU A 511 -15.69 -17.60 -20.68
N SER A 512 -15.92 -17.56 -22.00
CA SER A 512 -16.32 -16.34 -22.71
C SER A 512 -17.60 -15.75 -22.16
N ARG A 513 -18.60 -16.60 -21.88
CA ARG A 513 -19.85 -16.15 -21.25
C ARG A 513 -19.60 -15.61 -19.85
N TRP A 514 -18.80 -16.31 -19.04
CA TRP A 514 -18.45 -15.87 -17.69
C TRP A 514 -17.71 -14.54 -17.68
N LEU A 515 -16.76 -14.32 -18.60
CA LEU A 515 -16.02 -13.07 -18.75
C LEU A 515 -16.92 -11.90 -19.15
N ARG A 516 -17.83 -12.10 -20.12
CA ARG A 516 -18.79 -11.07 -20.54
C ARG A 516 -19.75 -10.66 -19.42
N SER A 517 -20.20 -11.62 -18.62
CA SER A 517 -21.00 -11.33 -17.43
C SER A 517 -20.18 -10.63 -16.34
N SER A 518 -18.93 -11.04 -16.13
CA SER A 518 -18.05 -10.43 -15.13
C SER A 518 -17.66 -8.99 -15.48
N SER A 519 -17.55 -8.66 -16.78
CA SER A 519 -17.26 -7.28 -17.21
C SER A 519 -18.42 -6.32 -16.90
N GLN A 520 -19.67 -6.79 -16.97
CA GLN A 520 -20.84 -6.01 -16.58
C GLN A 520 -20.85 -5.66 -15.08
N LEU A 521 -20.26 -6.52 -14.24
CA LEU A 521 -20.14 -6.31 -12.79
C LEU A 521 -19.01 -5.36 -12.39
N SER A 522 -18.17 -4.95 -13.34
CA SER A 522 -16.99 -4.13 -13.04
C SER A 522 -17.33 -2.77 -12.43
N GLN A 523 -18.55 -2.24 -12.63
CA GLN A 523 -18.91 -0.91 -12.11
C GLN A 523 -18.97 -0.86 -10.57
N GLU A 524 -19.46 -1.93 -9.93
CA GLU A 524 -19.58 -2.06 -8.46
C GLU A 524 -18.26 -2.50 -7.80
N PHE A 525 -17.26 -2.87 -8.60
CA PHE A 525 -16.00 -3.37 -8.10
C PHE A 525 -15.07 -2.24 -7.65
N MET A 526 -15.19 -1.81 -6.39
CA MET A 526 -14.46 -0.67 -5.82
C MET A 526 -13.62 -1.09 -4.60
N PRO A 527 -12.53 -1.85 -4.77
CA PRO A 527 -11.74 -2.32 -3.63
C PRO A 527 -10.86 -1.20 -3.04
N SER A 528 -10.62 -1.28 -1.73
CA SER A 528 -9.57 -0.53 -1.04
C SER A 528 -8.34 -1.40 -0.81
N ALA A 529 -7.17 -0.78 -0.57
CA ALA A 529 -5.98 -1.51 -0.12
C ALA A 529 -6.25 -2.32 1.16
N LEU A 530 -7.04 -1.74 2.08
CA LEU A 530 -7.47 -2.38 3.31
C LEU A 530 -8.27 -3.66 3.04
N LEU A 531 -9.27 -3.62 2.16
CA LEU A 531 -10.08 -4.79 1.78
C LEU A 531 -9.18 -5.90 1.21
N LEU A 532 -8.33 -5.58 0.23
CA LEU A 532 -7.47 -6.58 -0.42
C LEU A 532 -6.46 -7.18 0.56
N GLY A 533 -5.84 -6.35 1.40
CA GLY A 533 -4.95 -6.83 2.45
C GLY A 533 -5.67 -7.74 3.45
N LYS A 534 -6.89 -7.40 3.87
CA LYS A 534 -7.70 -8.21 4.78
C LYS A 534 -8.12 -9.55 4.17
N ILE A 535 -8.52 -9.56 2.89
CA ILE A 535 -8.81 -10.80 2.15
C ILE A 535 -7.59 -11.71 2.18
N TRP A 536 -6.41 -11.19 1.83
CA TRP A 536 -5.18 -11.99 1.84
C TRP A 536 -4.88 -12.57 3.22
N THR A 537 -4.89 -11.73 4.26
CA THR A 537 -4.62 -12.16 5.64
C THR A 537 -5.57 -13.27 6.05
N ARG A 538 -6.88 -13.12 5.81
CA ARG A 538 -7.86 -14.17 6.13
C ARG A 538 -7.61 -15.44 5.32
N LEU A 539 -7.36 -15.31 4.02
CA LEU A 539 -7.08 -16.43 3.12
C LEU A 539 -5.89 -17.24 3.64
N TYR A 540 -4.74 -16.59 3.79
CA TYR A 540 -3.50 -17.25 4.18
C TYR A 540 -3.63 -17.98 5.52
N PHE A 541 -4.14 -17.31 6.56
CA PHE A 541 -4.31 -17.95 7.87
C PHE A 541 -5.40 -19.03 7.88
N SER A 542 -6.45 -18.91 7.06
CA SER A 542 -7.44 -19.98 6.89
C SER A 542 -6.81 -21.21 6.25
N LEU A 543 -6.02 -21.04 5.19
CA LEU A 543 -5.30 -22.12 4.51
C LEU A 543 -4.25 -22.78 5.43
N ALA A 544 -3.47 -21.97 6.15
CA ALA A 544 -2.46 -22.44 7.09
C ALA A 544 -3.04 -23.26 8.25
N ARG A 545 -4.32 -23.04 8.59
CA ARG A 545 -5.06 -23.88 9.54
C ARG A 545 -5.65 -25.11 8.84
N ALA A 546 -6.29 -24.94 7.68
CA ALA A 546 -6.92 -26.01 6.91
C ALA A 546 -5.94 -27.12 6.49
N GLN A 547 -4.69 -26.79 6.17
CA GLN A 547 -3.66 -27.80 5.86
C GLN A 547 -3.49 -28.84 6.98
N SER A 548 -3.64 -28.44 8.26
CA SER A 548 -3.53 -29.38 9.37
C SER A 548 -4.68 -30.38 9.40
N THR A 549 -5.88 -29.97 8.97
CA THR A 549 -7.02 -30.87 8.76
C THR A 549 -6.77 -31.82 7.61
N VAL A 550 -6.29 -31.32 6.47
CA VAL A 550 -5.96 -32.12 5.29
C VAL A 550 -4.98 -33.24 5.66
N ARG A 551 -3.91 -32.91 6.40
CA ARG A 551 -2.93 -33.87 6.92
C ARG A 551 -3.54 -34.86 7.90
N LYS A 552 -4.23 -34.38 8.95
CA LYS A 552 -4.77 -35.23 10.03
C LYS A 552 -5.87 -36.18 9.57
N ARG A 553 -6.71 -35.76 8.62
CA ARG A 553 -7.82 -36.56 8.09
C ARG A 553 -7.46 -37.32 6.82
N ALA A 554 -6.23 -37.15 6.30
CA ALA A 554 -5.78 -37.75 5.05
C ALA A 554 -6.78 -37.54 3.90
N LEU A 555 -7.25 -36.30 3.72
CA LEU A 555 -8.21 -35.97 2.67
C LEU A 555 -7.63 -36.25 1.29
N GLY A 556 -8.44 -36.76 0.37
CA GLY A 556 -8.07 -36.86 -1.05
C GLY A 556 -7.89 -35.49 -1.71
N VAL A 557 -7.29 -35.46 -2.91
CA VAL A 557 -6.99 -34.23 -3.64
C VAL A 557 -8.26 -33.39 -3.86
N GLY A 558 -9.36 -33.98 -4.31
CA GLY A 558 -10.63 -33.28 -4.54
C GLY A 558 -11.17 -32.61 -3.27
N SER A 559 -11.31 -33.37 -2.18
CA SER A 559 -11.76 -32.86 -0.88
C SER A 559 -10.84 -31.78 -0.29
N ALA A 560 -9.52 -31.93 -0.47
CA ALA A 560 -8.54 -30.94 -0.01
C ALA A 560 -8.63 -29.63 -0.82
N MET A 561 -8.70 -29.72 -2.15
CA MET A 561 -8.87 -28.56 -3.04
C MET A 561 -10.21 -27.86 -2.79
N HIS A 562 -11.30 -28.63 -2.61
CA HIS A 562 -12.60 -28.09 -2.20
C HIS A 562 -12.47 -27.25 -0.93
N LEU A 563 -11.86 -27.78 0.13
CA LEU A 563 -11.67 -27.04 1.38
C LEU A 563 -10.83 -25.77 1.18
N TYR A 564 -9.79 -25.80 0.35
CA TYR A 564 -8.99 -24.61 0.03
C TYR A 564 -9.75 -23.56 -0.78
N PHE A 565 -10.54 -23.95 -1.78
CA PHE A 565 -11.40 -23.00 -2.50
C PHE A 565 -12.50 -22.43 -1.60
N MET A 566 -13.02 -23.21 -0.65
CA MET A 566 -13.95 -22.67 0.35
C MET A 566 -13.26 -21.68 1.31
N CYS A 567 -11.97 -21.85 1.61
CA CYS A 567 -11.20 -20.82 2.32
C CYS A 567 -11.11 -19.52 1.50
N LEU A 568 -10.89 -19.62 0.19
CA LEU A 568 -10.85 -18.47 -0.73
C LEU A 568 -12.18 -17.74 -0.82
N ILE A 569 -13.26 -18.47 -1.12
CA ILE A 569 -14.62 -17.90 -1.21
C ILE A 569 -14.98 -17.22 0.12
N ASN A 570 -14.68 -17.86 1.25
CA ASN A 570 -14.94 -17.28 2.56
C ASN A 570 -14.11 -16.02 2.85
N ALA A 571 -12.86 -15.99 2.37
CA ALA A 571 -11.99 -14.84 2.53
C ALA A 571 -12.55 -13.62 1.80
N CYS A 572 -12.95 -13.79 0.54
CA CYS A 572 -13.63 -12.75 -0.23
C CYS A 572 -14.96 -12.36 0.43
N LEU A 573 -15.82 -13.33 0.74
CA LEU A 573 -17.18 -13.10 1.26
C LEU A 573 -17.17 -12.29 2.56
N VAL A 574 -16.37 -12.71 3.53
CA VAL A 574 -16.40 -12.08 4.86
C VAL A 574 -15.80 -10.69 4.81
N GLU A 575 -14.70 -10.51 4.10
CA GLU A 575 -14.01 -9.22 4.07
C GLU A 575 -14.72 -8.23 3.13
N GLU A 576 -15.31 -8.66 2.02
CA GLU A 576 -16.20 -7.79 1.23
C GLU A 576 -17.42 -7.36 2.04
N LEU A 577 -18.07 -8.25 2.79
CA LEU A 577 -19.18 -7.87 3.66
C LEU A 577 -18.77 -6.80 4.68
N ASP A 578 -17.56 -6.89 5.22
CA ASP A 578 -17.10 -5.99 6.28
C ASP A 578 -16.57 -4.66 5.72
N TYR A 579 -15.98 -4.64 4.50
CA TYR A 579 -15.23 -3.48 3.99
C TYR A 579 -15.63 -2.97 2.59
N ALA A 580 -16.46 -3.68 1.81
CA ALA A 580 -16.89 -3.20 0.50
C ALA A 580 -17.96 -2.10 0.63
N PRO A 581 -17.90 -1.01 -0.16
CA PRO A 581 -18.92 0.04 -0.13
C PRO A 581 -20.35 -0.46 -0.43
N SER A 582 -20.49 -1.40 -1.37
CA SER A 582 -21.74 -2.02 -1.78
C SER A 582 -22.40 -2.87 -0.68
N ALA A 583 -21.65 -3.28 0.35
CA ALA A 583 -22.13 -4.19 1.39
C ALA A 583 -22.60 -3.49 2.68
N VAL A 584 -22.54 -2.16 2.77
CA VAL A 584 -22.81 -1.40 4.00
C VAL A 584 -24.19 -1.71 4.58
N LEU A 585 -25.25 -1.66 3.75
CA LEU A 585 -26.63 -1.93 4.18
C LEU A 585 -26.79 -3.38 4.66
N ILE A 586 -26.29 -4.34 3.87
CA ILE A 586 -26.39 -5.77 4.19
C ILE A 586 -25.67 -6.11 5.50
N ARG A 587 -24.52 -5.47 5.77
CA ARG A 587 -23.75 -5.66 7.01
C ARG A 587 -24.51 -5.21 8.25
N GLU A 588 -25.37 -4.19 8.13
CA GLU A 588 -26.19 -3.66 9.22
C GLU A 588 -27.46 -4.49 9.45
N GLU A 589 -28.03 -5.06 8.38
CA GLU A 589 -29.28 -5.83 8.43
C GLU A 589 -29.07 -7.32 8.77
N LEU A 590 -27.99 -7.95 8.29
CA LEU A 590 -27.79 -9.40 8.39
C LEU A 590 -26.62 -9.77 9.31
N THR A 591 -26.90 -10.67 10.25
CA THR A 591 -25.85 -11.26 11.11
C THR A 591 -25.24 -12.49 10.44
N ILE A 592 -24.10 -12.30 9.78
CA ILE A 592 -23.35 -13.37 9.11
C ILE A 592 -22.14 -13.80 9.95
N SER A 593 -21.92 -15.11 10.11
CA SER A 593 -20.77 -15.59 10.88
C SER A 593 -19.43 -15.21 10.23
N ARG A 594 -18.46 -14.76 11.04
CA ARG A 594 -17.07 -14.48 10.60
C ARG A 594 -16.15 -15.71 10.70
N ASN A 595 -16.70 -16.89 11.02
CA ASN A 595 -15.91 -18.12 11.19
C ASN A 595 -15.31 -18.60 9.88
N ASN A 596 -14.06 -19.07 9.91
CA ASN A 596 -13.38 -19.64 8.75
C ASN A 596 -13.70 -21.14 8.61
N PRO A 597 -13.76 -21.67 7.37
CA PRO A 597 -13.84 -23.12 7.15
C PRO A 597 -12.55 -23.78 7.65
N LEU A 598 -12.70 -24.89 8.40
CA LEU A 598 -11.57 -25.65 8.95
C LEU A 598 -11.69 -27.14 8.68
N LEU A 599 -12.88 -27.69 8.92
CA LEU A 599 -13.15 -29.13 8.80
C LEU A 599 -13.87 -29.48 7.49
N SER A 600 -14.65 -28.54 6.95
CA SER A 600 -15.42 -28.66 5.70
C SER A 600 -15.81 -27.27 5.20
N GLY A 601 -16.37 -27.19 3.98
CA GLY A 601 -16.95 -25.97 3.40
C GLY A 601 -18.29 -25.53 4.02
N MET A 602 -18.90 -26.35 4.89
CA MET A 602 -20.24 -26.11 5.46
C MET A 602 -20.43 -24.72 6.11
N PRO A 603 -19.46 -24.16 6.86
CA PRO A 603 -19.62 -22.81 7.42
C PRO A 603 -19.82 -21.73 6.36
N VAL A 604 -19.24 -21.89 5.17
CA VAL A 604 -19.35 -20.94 4.06
C VAL A 604 -20.69 -21.15 3.35
N PHE A 605 -21.07 -22.41 3.13
CA PHE A 605 -22.36 -22.79 2.58
C PHE A 605 -23.53 -22.15 3.35
N ARG A 606 -23.51 -22.24 4.68
CA ARG A 606 -24.52 -21.60 5.56
C ARG A 606 -24.61 -20.09 5.37
N LYS A 607 -23.48 -19.40 5.16
CA LYS A 607 -23.47 -17.93 4.93
C LYS A 607 -24.10 -17.57 3.60
N LEU A 608 -23.73 -18.30 2.55
CA LEU A 608 -24.31 -18.14 1.22
C LEU A 608 -25.82 -18.39 1.25
N ARG A 609 -26.26 -19.41 2.01
CA ARG A 609 -27.69 -19.71 2.20
C ARG A 609 -28.44 -18.56 2.87
N ILE A 610 -27.88 -17.98 3.93
CA ILE A 610 -28.49 -16.83 4.61
C ILE A 610 -28.63 -15.65 3.64
N LEU A 611 -27.56 -15.26 2.94
CA LEU A 611 -27.57 -14.16 1.97
C LEU A 611 -28.65 -14.38 0.90
N TYR A 612 -28.66 -15.58 0.34
CA TYR A 612 -29.60 -15.98 -0.69
C TYR A 612 -31.06 -15.97 -0.20
N SER A 613 -31.36 -16.59 0.96
CA SER A 613 -32.70 -16.61 1.53
C SER A 613 -33.20 -15.22 1.94
N SER A 614 -32.29 -14.28 2.19
CA SER A 614 -32.58 -12.87 2.41
C SER A 614 -32.74 -12.05 1.11
N GLY A 615 -32.68 -12.69 -0.06
CA GLY A 615 -32.86 -12.02 -1.35
C GLY A 615 -31.67 -11.19 -1.82
N VAL A 616 -30.48 -11.37 -1.22
CA VAL A 616 -29.28 -10.60 -1.56
C VAL A 616 -28.75 -11.02 -2.93
N GLN A 617 -28.63 -10.04 -3.84
CA GLN A 617 -27.95 -10.23 -5.13
C GLN A 617 -26.43 -10.12 -4.95
N LEU A 618 -25.74 -11.26 -4.88
CA LEU A 618 -24.29 -11.30 -4.66
C LEU A 618 -23.50 -10.48 -5.69
N ALA A 619 -23.96 -10.46 -6.95
CA ALA A 619 -23.26 -9.76 -8.02
C ALA A 619 -23.23 -8.24 -7.82
N GLU A 620 -24.24 -7.67 -7.17
CA GLU A 620 -24.35 -6.24 -6.86
C GLU A 620 -23.66 -5.90 -5.53
N VAL A 621 -23.81 -6.76 -4.52
CA VAL A 621 -23.35 -6.47 -3.15
C VAL A 621 -21.90 -6.93 -2.92
N LEU A 622 -21.54 -8.10 -3.43
CA LEU A 622 -20.25 -8.79 -3.18
C LEU A 622 -19.61 -9.23 -4.51
N PRO A 623 -19.21 -8.27 -5.37
CA PRO A 623 -18.82 -8.56 -6.75
C PRO A 623 -17.58 -9.45 -6.86
N LEU A 624 -16.56 -9.33 -5.98
CA LEU A 624 -15.41 -10.25 -6.00
C LEU A 624 -15.82 -11.65 -5.59
N THR A 625 -16.64 -11.77 -4.54
CA THR A 625 -17.15 -13.05 -4.07
C THR A 625 -17.94 -13.74 -5.16
N ASN A 626 -18.85 -13.02 -5.83
CA ASN A 626 -19.60 -13.53 -6.97
C ASN A 626 -18.67 -13.93 -8.12
N LEU A 627 -17.67 -13.10 -8.45
CA LEU A 627 -16.71 -13.38 -9.53
C LEU A 627 -15.92 -14.67 -9.29
N ILE A 628 -15.43 -14.89 -8.06
CA ILE A 628 -14.70 -16.11 -7.69
C ILE A 628 -15.63 -17.32 -7.64
N LEU A 629 -16.81 -17.16 -7.02
CA LEU A 629 -17.78 -18.24 -6.82
C LEU A 629 -18.47 -18.70 -8.12
N THR A 630 -18.53 -17.86 -9.14
CA THR A 630 -19.14 -18.23 -10.43
C THR A 630 -18.11 -18.65 -11.47
N CYS A 631 -16.82 -18.55 -11.15
CA CYS A 631 -15.74 -18.89 -12.08
C CYS A 631 -15.77 -20.38 -12.45
N PRO A 632 -15.84 -20.73 -13.75
CA PRO A 632 -15.86 -22.13 -14.19
C PRO A 632 -14.65 -22.97 -13.72
N LEU A 633 -13.49 -22.33 -13.50
CA LEU A 633 -12.28 -22.98 -13.00
C LEU A 633 -12.33 -23.29 -11.49
N VAL A 634 -13.16 -22.57 -10.74
CA VAL A 634 -13.37 -22.79 -9.29
C VAL A 634 -14.52 -23.78 -9.07
N ASN A 635 -15.60 -23.65 -9.85
CA ASN A 635 -16.83 -24.42 -9.69
C ASN A 635 -16.65 -25.92 -9.81
N VAL A 636 -15.65 -26.38 -10.56
CA VAL A 636 -15.27 -27.80 -10.67
C VAL A 636 -14.97 -28.43 -9.30
N PHE A 637 -14.50 -27.63 -8.33
CA PHE A 637 -14.14 -28.08 -6.99
C PHE A 637 -15.25 -27.81 -5.97
N LEU A 638 -16.45 -27.45 -6.41
CA LEU A 638 -17.63 -27.27 -5.57
C LEU A 638 -18.58 -28.47 -5.73
N PRO A 639 -19.30 -28.86 -4.67
CA PRO A 639 -20.27 -29.95 -4.72
C PRO A 639 -21.47 -29.54 -5.58
N MET A 640 -21.60 -30.11 -6.78
CA MET A 640 -22.67 -29.81 -7.73
C MET A 640 -23.49 -31.07 -8.02
N PRO A 641 -24.84 -31.02 -8.04
CA PRO A 641 -25.68 -32.18 -8.35
C PRO A 641 -25.35 -32.79 -9.73
N GLU A 642 -25.29 -34.13 -9.82
CA GLU A 642 -24.90 -34.86 -11.05
C GLU A 642 -25.81 -34.54 -12.25
N GLU A 643 -27.10 -34.26 -12.01
CA GLU A 643 -28.13 -34.00 -13.03
C GLU A 643 -27.87 -32.75 -13.88
N LEU A 644 -27.02 -31.82 -13.42
CA LEU A 644 -26.69 -30.57 -14.13
C LEU A 644 -25.49 -30.75 -15.08
N GLY A 645 -25.51 -31.79 -15.92
CA GLY A 645 -24.52 -32.12 -16.95
C GLY A 645 -24.22 -31.06 -18.03
N ARG A 646 -24.49 -29.78 -17.79
CA ARG A 646 -24.24 -28.66 -18.70
C ARG A 646 -23.56 -27.50 -17.98
N PRO A 647 -22.71 -26.72 -18.67
CA PRO A 647 -22.14 -25.51 -18.10
C PRO A 647 -23.25 -24.54 -17.68
N LEU A 648 -23.28 -24.24 -16.38
CA LEU A 648 -24.31 -23.43 -15.75
C LEU A 648 -24.18 -21.97 -16.19
N SER A 649 -25.33 -21.32 -16.40
CA SER A 649 -25.39 -19.90 -16.73
C SER A 649 -24.97 -19.03 -15.53
N VAL A 650 -24.42 -17.86 -15.87
CA VAL A 650 -23.42 -17.14 -15.07
C VAL A 650 -23.96 -16.42 -13.83
N HIS A 651 -25.26 -16.20 -13.70
CA HIS A 651 -25.74 -15.24 -12.71
C HIS A 651 -26.33 -15.83 -11.43
N THR A 652 -26.68 -17.12 -11.41
CA THR A 652 -27.52 -17.59 -10.30
C THR A 652 -27.61 -19.11 -10.14
N ASN A 653 -27.49 -19.89 -11.21
CA ASN A 653 -27.80 -21.33 -11.16
C ASN A 653 -26.80 -22.18 -10.36
N VAL A 654 -25.52 -21.78 -10.26
CA VAL A 654 -24.54 -22.45 -9.39
C VAL A 654 -24.95 -22.31 -7.92
N LEU A 655 -25.30 -21.09 -7.52
CA LEU A 655 -25.73 -20.77 -6.17
C LEU A 655 -27.07 -21.46 -5.83
N TYR A 656 -28.08 -21.35 -6.71
CA TYR A 656 -29.36 -22.06 -6.53
C TYR A 656 -29.15 -23.57 -6.40
N SER A 657 -28.37 -24.20 -7.28
CA SER A 657 -28.15 -25.65 -7.25
C SER A 657 -27.40 -26.14 -5.99
N LEU A 658 -26.46 -25.35 -5.48
CA LEU A 658 -25.80 -25.63 -4.20
C LEU A 658 -26.81 -25.45 -3.05
N LEU A 659 -27.55 -24.35 -3.04
CA LEU A 659 -28.40 -23.92 -1.92
C LEU A 659 -29.77 -24.60 -1.85
N ASP A 660 -30.22 -25.26 -2.93
CA ASP A 660 -31.40 -26.12 -2.98
C ASP A 660 -31.17 -27.46 -2.28
N CYS A 661 -29.91 -27.83 -2.04
CA CYS A 661 -29.54 -29.02 -1.28
C CYS A 661 -29.57 -28.75 0.23
N ASP A 662 -30.02 -29.72 1.03
CA ASP A 662 -29.88 -29.65 2.49
C ASP A 662 -28.44 -29.98 2.93
N GLU A 663 -28.14 -29.87 4.24
CA GLU A 663 -26.78 -30.09 4.74
C GLU A 663 -26.30 -31.54 4.53
N VAL A 664 -27.22 -32.50 4.44
CA VAL A 664 -26.92 -33.91 4.17
C VAL A 664 -26.51 -34.08 2.71
N GLY A 665 -27.33 -33.58 1.78
CA GLY A 665 -27.03 -33.60 0.34
C GLY A 665 -25.73 -32.88 -0.01
N TYR A 666 -25.42 -31.75 0.65
CA TYR A 666 -24.13 -31.07 0.47
C TYR A 666 -22.95 -31.98 0.82
N ASN A 667 -23.02 -32.72 1.94
CA ASN A 667 -21.92 -33.60 2.36
C ASN A 667 -21.74 -34.80 1.41
N GLU A 668 -22.84 -35.35 0.89
CA GLU A 668 -22.81 -36.43 -0.11
C GLU A 668 -22.14 -35.96 -1.40
N LEU A 669 -22.49 -34.78 -1.89
CA LEU A 669 -21.86 -34.19 -3.08
C LEU A 669 -20.37 -33.89 -2.88
N VAL A 670 -19.95 -33.50 -1.68
CA VAL A 670 -18.52 -33.31 -1.37
C VAL A 670 -17.77 -34.65 -1.38
N HIS A 671 -18.38 -35.74 -0.91
CA HIS A 671 -17.79 -37.07 -1.05
C HIS A 671 -17.65 -37.49 -2.52
N GLY A 672 -18.56 -37.08 -3.40
CA GLY A 672 -18.43 -37.27 -4.85
C GLY A 672 -17.17 -36.62 -5.45
N LEU A 673 -16.63 -35.56 -4.84
CA LEU A 673 -15.38 -34.92 -5.28
C LEU A 673 -14.13 -35.78 -5.04
N GLU A 674 -14.21 -36.83 -4.22
CA GLU A 674 -13.09 -37.78 -4.04
C GLU A 674 -12.82 -38.61 -5.31
N VAL A 675 -13.80 -38.67 -6.22
CA VAL A 675 -13.71 -39.36 -7.51
C VAL A 675 -12.99 -38.51 -8.58
N LEU A 676 -12.72 -37.23 -8.30
CA LEU A 676 -12.19 -36.29 -9.30
C LEU A 676 -10.78 -36.60 -9.82
N ASN A 677 -10.01 -37.48 -9.19
CA ASN A 677 -8.82 -38.09 -9.80
C ASN A 677 -8.24 -39.21 -8.91
N ASP A 678 -7.60 -40.22 -9.51
CA ASP A 678 -6.83 -41.27 -8.78
C ASP A 678 -5.50 -40.73 -8.19
N GLU A 679 -5.22 -39.43 -8.34
CA GLU A 679 -4.02 -38.77 -7.86
C GLU A 679 -3.95 -38.77 -6.33
N ARG A 680 -2.78 -39.15 -5.81
CA ARG A 680 -2.51 -39.22 -4.37
C ARG A 680 -1.57 -38.11 -3.94
N ILE A 681 -1.91 -37.47 -2.83
CA ILE A 681 -1.04 -36.54 -2.11
C ILE A 681 0.18 -37.33 -1.61
N VAL A 682 1.38 -36.80 -1.85
CA VAL A 682 2.64 -37.44 -1.42
C VAL A 682 2.66 -37.57 0.11
N GLY A 683 2.92 -38.77 0.64
CA GLY A 683 3.04 -38.99 2.08
C GLY A 683 1.70 -39.21 2.80
N SER A 684 0.60 -39.41 2.06
CA SER A 684 -0.66 -39.87 2.65
C SER A 684 -0.49 -41.28 3.22
N ARG A 685 -1.08 -41.58 4.39
CA ARG A 685 -0.96 -42.87 5.10
C ARG A 685 -1.33 -44.13 4.29
N ARG A 686 -1.84 -43.99 3.06
CA ARG A 686 -2.10 -45.11 2.13
C ARG A 686 -0.84 -45.59 1.39
N ASP A 687 0.35 -45.02 1.66
CA ASP A 687 1.63 -45.42 1.05
C ASP A 687 2.35 -46.57 1.80
N ILE A 688 1.72 -47.19 2.82
CA ILE A 688 2.35 -48.22 3.68
C ILE A 688 1.75 -49.63 3.50
N ASP A 689 0.71 -49.81 2.69
CA ASP A 689 0.14 -51.15 2.41
C ASP A 689 0.44 -51.66 0.99
#